data_AF-A0A2T6KR24-F1
#
_entry.id   AF-A0A2T6KR24-F1
#
_cell.length_a   1.000
_cell.length_b   1.000
_cell.length_c   1.000
_cell.angle_alpha   90.00
_cell.angle_beta   90.00
_cell.angle_gamma   90.00
#
_symmetry.space_group_name_H-M   'P 1'
#
loop_
_entity.id
_entity.type
_entity.pdbx_description
1 polymer ?
#
loop_
_entity_poly.entity_id
_entity_poly.type
_entity_poly.pdbx_seq_one_letter_code
_entity_poly.pdbx_strand_id
1 'polypeptide(L)'
;MATPINPGNVQDFDQPLNTSPDYTAIHVFSTADITATFDGQTQGDDGANFIDFSGANGTKVTKDGVTLYPIDSEFGFNVTDFSGAEQKTIDLSYTEGWAGDLIIGDVQTGLVISDAPTDVFKTPAVLGTWLTGLGDNTVKASTEHYSVMQNVLSDQKYPGDPDAVYPLDDNLILLSQNPDYDGQYVADLLSGAVEGVTVDDVNLDGVVDIKDLLNPNESTIEYDIAYSTDYSVTMKDDGKLLYRWGNAVKRPNDVRIEAQLPLPEEWKETDPLSELKSLFRVTAAELVVHHTITNNPNDQIRPEDFENESAIGTLPTYEVITDYDGDIGRTVWATTDDYYAGDGTLYPAGTILRDTMLADAVTGTLLDQIGAMSSDLELGFTNAWYTTMDREPFEPELDGDTYVTGPRWRLKPDKYGQDLPGVVIPIDPSDPLPITSAEVKYEVGAETQTVINLLDWATPISPLEISAGWQNNAGTVSANGLNLTDDFDIAFYIKGDVKPATIYSTELVMDYEEVTLHEVGAEITGTEGSDFLVGIGSNSFTGGAGEDLFVLSYGTSVTDVITASVVADFEVGVDKLGLIGFDALAGFNIDSVEDRALISQGVSGDDLTVSVDGELVATLTGVAAALGVGAEVDPGEGLSISDSFLITNPGPGEPGDDDTIVGTAGPDVLTGTDDSDVILGLAGNDYLYGLAGEDVLDGGSGLDRLTGGADADVFVFAEGTGLDIVYDYTDGEDMIQLDGIDFSEITISDYRTTGAILQAGSDRMILRNVDFTDITIEDFIPDDGMLFA
;
A
#
# COMPACT_ATOMS: atom_id res chain seq x y z
N MET A 1 -17.13 -18.89 -3.75
CA MET A 1 -15.98 -19.63 -4.32
C MET A 1 -16.02 -19.50 -5.83
N ALA A 2 -15.10 -18.72 -6.41
CA ALA A 2 -14.77 -18.87 -7.82
C ALA A 2 -14.40 -20.35 -8.08
N THR A 3 -14.74 -20.88 -9.26
CA THR A 3 -14.39 -22.27 -9.57
C THR A 3 -12.87 -22.36 -9.62
N PRO A 4 -12.21 -23.24 -8.85
CA PRO A 4 -10.77 -23.38 -8.90
C PRO A 4 -10.33 -23.65 -10.34
N ILE A 5 -9.49 -22.76 -10.88
CA ILE A 5 -8.93 -22.91 -12.22
C ILE A 5 -8.13 -24.21 -12.22
N ASN A 6 -8.34 -25.07 -13.21
CA ASN A 6 -7.64 -26.35 -13.28
C ASN A 6 -6.22 -26.14 -13.82
N PRO A 7 -5.17 -26.25 -12.98
CA PRO A 7 -3.79 -25.92 -13.38
C PRO A 7 -3.28 -26.79 -14.54
N GLY A 8 -3.89 -27.96 -14.80
CA GLY A 8 -3.54 -28.81 -15.93
C GLY A 8 -3.88 -28.24 -17.32
N ASN A 9 -4.66 -27.14 -17.38
CA ASN A 9 -5.05 -26.46 -18.62
C ASN A 9 -4.50 -25.02 -18.73
N VAL A 10 -3.77 -24.55 -17.72
CA VAL A 10 -3.27 -23.17 -17.61
C VAL A 10 -1.84 -23.11 -18.12
N GLN A 11 -1.49 -22.05 -18.85
CA GLN A 11 -0.16 -21.92 -19.45
C GLN A 11 0.93 -21.61 -18.41
N ASP A 12 0.55 -20.95 -17.32
CA ASP A 12 1.42 -20.58 -16.22
C ASP A 12 0.57 -20.37 -14.95
N PHE A 13 0.97 -20.96 -13.84
CA PHE A 13 0.16 -20.99 -12.61
C PHE A 13 1.06 -20.77 -11.40
N ASP A 14 1.09 -19.53 -10.95
CA ASP A 14 1.74 -19.14 -9.69
C ASP A 14 0.90 -19.66 -8.51
N GLN A 15 1.53 -20.25 -7.50
CA GLN A 15 0.86 -20.79 -6.31
C GLN A 15 1.29 -19.97 -5.09
N PRO A 16 0.36 -19.70 -4.15
CA PRO A 16 0.76 -19.15 -2.85
C PRO A 16 1.70 -20.11 -2.13
N LEU A 17 2.71 -19.56 -1.48
CA LEU A 17 3.62 -20.31 -0.61
C LEU A 17 2.92 -20.69 0.69
N ASN A 18 2.05 -19.81 1.20
CA ASN A 18 1.21 -20.10 2.36
C ASN A 18 0.04 -20.99 1.95
N THR A 19 0.23 -22.30 2.12
CA THR A 19 -0.78 -23.33 1.80
C THR A 19 -1.65 -23.72 2.98
N SER A 20 -1.46 -23.12 4.16
CA SER A 20 -2.23 -23.40 5.38
C SER A 20 -2.35 -22.14 6.24
N PRO A 21 -2.99 -21.08 5.71
CA PRO A 21 -3.05 -19.78 6.35
C PRO A 21 -3.91 -19.77 7.62
N ASP A 22 -3.59 -18.87 8.54
CA ASP A 22 -4.45 -18.56 9.69
C ASP A 22 -5.73 -17.82 9.26
N TYR A 23 -5.64 -16.96 8.23
CA TYR A 23 -6.77 -16.19 7.73
C TYR A 23 -6.82 -16.13 6.19
N THR A 24 -8.04 -16.17 5.65
CA THR A 24 -8.31 -15.98 4.22
C THR A 24 -9.56 -15.15 3.98
N ALA A 25 -9.47 -14.17 3.09
CA ALA A 25 -10.62 -13.43 2.57
C ALA A 25 -10.65 -13.49 1.04
N ILE A 26 -11.85 -13.50 0.44
CA ILE A 26 -12.00 -13.57 -1.02
C ILE A 26 -13.07 -12.61 -1.52
N HIS A 27 -12.75 -11.91 -2.61
CA HIS A 27 -13.67 -11.07 -3.37
C HIS A 27 -13.83 -11.60 -4.78
N VAL A 28 -15.06 -11.59 -5.31
CA VAL A 28 -15.35 -11.97 -6.71
C VAL A 28 -15.83 -10.74 -7.44
N PHE A 29 -15.09 -10.34 -8.47
CA PHE A 29 -15.32 -9.06 -9.12
C PHE A 29 -16.64 -9.02 -9.89
N SER A 30 -17.25 -7.84 -9.91
CA SER A 30 -18.45 -7.51 -10.65
C SER A 30 -18.42 -6.06 -11.14
N THR A 31 -19.40 -5.71 -11.97
CA THR A 31 -19.55 -4.33 -12.43
C THR A 31 -19.82 -3.32 -11.31
N ALA A 32 -20.22 -3.77 -10.10
CA ALA A 32 -20.38 -2.90 -8.94
C ALA A 32 -19.04 -2.32 -8.44
N ASP A 33 -17.95 -3.04 -8.66
CA ASP A 33 -16.62 -2.72 -8.16
C ASP A 33 -15.91 -1.63 -8.98
N ILE A 34 -16.54 -1.16 -10.06
CA ILE A 34 -15.95 -0.13 -10.92
C ILE A 34 -16.09 1.23 -10.24
N THR A 35 -14.96 1.78 -9.79
CA THR A 35 -14.84 3.17 -9.40
C THR A 35 -14.92 4.07 -10.62
N ALA A 36 -15.61 5.20 -10.53
CA ALA A 36 -15.76 6.14 -11.63
C ALA A 36 -15.26 7.55 -11.33
N THR A 37 -14.99 7.89 -10.06
CA THR A 37 -14.66 9.26 -9.63
C THR A 37 -13.46 9.30 -8.70
N PHE A 38 -12.79 10.45 -8.62
CA PHE A 38 -11.65 10.63 -7.69
C PHE A 38 -12.06 10.76 -6.22
N ASP A 39 -13.34 10.98 -5.95
CA ASP A 39 -13.92 10.93 -4.59
C ASP A 39 -14.44 9.53 -4.23
N GLY A 40 -14.06 8.49 -4.99
CA GLY A 40 -14.29 7.09 -4.63
C GLY A 40 -15.68 6.53 -4.97
N GLN A 41 -16.53 7.22 -5.75
CA GLN A 41 -17.84 6.67 -6.06
C GLN A 41 -17.73 5.46 -7.00
N THR A 42 -18.38 4.38 -6.60
CA THR A 42 -18.44 3.12 -7.36
C THR A 42 -19.76 2.96 -8.08
N GLN A 43 -19.79 2.08 -9.06
CA GLN A 43 -21.03 1.67 -9.70
C GLN A 43 -21.95 0.86 -8.74
N GLY A 44 -21.40 0.32 -7.65
CA GLY A 44 -22.14 -0.35 -6.58
C GLY A 44 -22.97 0.60 -5.72
N ASP A 45 -22.62 1.88 -5.69
CA ASP A 45 -23.25 2.87 -4.82
C ASP A 45 -24.72 3.15 -5.16
N ASP A 46 -25.48 3.50 -4.13
CA ASP A 46 -26.91 3.77 -4.23
C ASP A 46 -27.20 4.94 -5.18
N GLY A 47 -27.75 4.62 -6.35
CA GLY A 47 -28.11 5.60 -7.38
C GLY A 47 -27.01 5.90 -8.39
N ALA A 48 -25.87 5.22 -8.33
CA ALA A 48 -24.79 5.31 -9.31
C ALA A 48 -25.26 4.91 -10.72
N ASN A 49 -24.79 5.65 -11.73
CA ASN A 49 -25.15 5.43 -13.13
C ASN A 49 -23.96 5.68 -14.07
N PHE A 50 -22.81 5.15 -13.68
CA PHE A 50 -21.54 5.24 -14.41
C PHE A 50 -21.45 4.22 -15.55
N ILE A 51 -22.22 3.13 -15.50
CA ILE A 51 -22.34 2.13 -16.56
C ILE A 51 -23.74 2.15 -17.17
N ASP A 52 -23.82 2.31 -18.49
CA ASP A 52 -25.10 2.31 -19.20
C ASP A 52 -25.62 0.88 -19.46
N PHE A 53 -26.25 0.28 -18.45
CA PHE A 53 -26.90 -1.03 -18.59
C PHE A 53 -28.12 -1.04 -19.52
N SER A 54 -28.63 0.13 -19.95
CA SER A 54 -29.74 0.20 -20.91
C SER A 54 -29.30 -0.19 -22.33
N GLY A 55 -28.00 -0.10 -22.61
CA GLY A 55 -27.40 -0.35 -23.92
C GLY A 55 -27.70 0.75 -24.95
N ALA A 56 -28.23 1.91 -24.52
CA ALA A 56 -28.55 3.02 -25.41
C ALA A 56 -27.30 3.63 -26.06
N ASN A 57 -26.17 3.61 -25.35
CA ASN A 57 -24.87 4.11 -25.80
C ASN A 57 -24.01 3.04 -26.49
N GLY A 58 -24.55 1.84 -26.69
CA GLY A 58 -23.95 0.78 -27.49
C GLY A 58 -23.12 -0.23 -26.68
N THR A 59 -23.49 -1.50 -26.80
CA THR A 59 -22.84 -2.62 -26.12
C THR A 59 -21.83 -3.33 -27.02
N LYS A 60 -20.81 -3.96 -26.43
CA LYS A 60 -19.94 -4.94 -27.10
C LYS A 60 -20.32 -6.36 -26.64
N VAL A 61 -19.90 -7.37 -27.41
CA VAL A 61 -20.05 -8.78 -27.02
C VAL A 61 -18.71 -9.49 -27.23
N THR A 62 -18.19 -10.12 -26.19
CA THR A 62 -16.92 -10.85 -26.25
C THR A 62 -17.05 -12.15 -27.05
N LYS A 63 -15.92 -12.78 -27.38
CA LYS A 63 -15.90 -14.08 -28.07
C LYS A 63 -16.65 -15.16 -27.28
N ASP A 64 -16.60 -15.06 -25.96
CA ASP A 64 -17.23 -16.00 -25.02
C ASP A 64 -18.69 -15.63 -24.69
N GLY A 65 -19.20 -14.56 -25.29
CA GLY A 65 -20.61 -14.18 -25.24
C GLY A 65 -21.00 -13.23 -24.11
N VAL A 66 -20.04 -12.68 -23.39
CA VAL A 66 -20.27 -11.67 -22.33
C VAL A 66 -20.65 -10.35 -22.99
N THR A 67 -21.75 -9.72 -22.54
CA THR A 67 -22.17 -8.41 -23.01
C THR A 67 -21.49 -7.34 -22.17
N LEU A 68 -20.77 -6.42 -22.82
CA LEU A 68 -20.08 -5.32 -22.17
C LEU A 68 -20.84 -4.01 -22.42
N TYR A 69 -21.10 -3.28 -21.36
CA TYR A 69 -21.80 -2.00 -21.31
C TYR A 69 -20.79 -0.86 -21.16
N PRO A 70 -21.04 0.30 -21.81
CA PRO A 70 -20.07 1.38 -21.83
C PRO A 70 -20.05 2.13 -20.48
N ILE A 71 -18.87 2.63 -20.13
CA ILE A 71 -18.55 3.28 -18.84
C ILE A 71 -18.33 4.79 -19.06
N ASP A 72 -18.80 5.60 -18.12
CA ASP A 72 -18.56 7.04 -17.95
C ASP A 72 -17.82 7.26 -16.62
N SER A 73 -16.61 7.82 -16.68
CA SER A 73 -15.72 8.02 -15.53
C SER A 73 -14.91 9.31 -15.65
N GLU A 74 -14.50 9.85 -14.50
CA GLU A 74 -13.59 11.01 -14.39
C GLU A 74 -12.13 10.64 -14.66
N PHE A 75 -11.81 9.34 -14.64
CA PHE A 75 -10.46 8.86 -14.88
C PHE A 75 -10.04 9.10 -16.33
N GLY A 76 -9.00 9.92 -16.48
CA GLY A 76 -8.48 10.37 -17.75
C GLY A 76 -8.68 11.88 -17.98
N PHE A 77 -8.26 12.33 -19.16
CA PHE A 77 -8.26 13.74 -19.50
C PHE A 77 -8.70 13.94 -20.95
N ASN A 78 -9.53 14.95 -21.15
CA ASN A 78 -9.75 15.56 -22.45
C ASN A 78 -8.56 16.46 -22.77
N VAL A 79 -7.67 15.97 -23.61
CA VAL A 79 -6.62 16.81 -24.17
C VAL A 79 -7.05 17.22 -25.57
N THR A 80 -6.99 18.52 -25.84
CA THR A 80 -7.08 19.02 -27.21
C THR A 80 -5.73 19.62 -27.59
N ASP A 81 -5.31 19.46 -28.85
CA ASP A 81 -4.01 19.92 -29.34
C ASP A 81 -3.65 21.32 -28.77
N PHE A 82 -2.68 21.35 -27.85
CA PHE A 82 -2.12 22.57 -27.23
C PHE A 82 -3.08 23.43 -26.37
N SER A 83 -4.19 22.89 -25.89
CA SER A 83 -5.08 23.57 -24.92
C SER A 83 -5.09 22.89 -23.55
N GLY A 84 -4.03 22.14 -23.27
CA GLY A 84 -3.88 21.42 -22.01
C GLY A 84 -4.72 20.17 -21.85
N ALA A 85 -4.50 19.52 -20.72
CA ALA A 85 -5.28 18.38 -20.29
C ALA A 85 -6.37 18.86 -19.35
N GLU A 86 -7.60 18.86 -19.82
CA GLU A 86 -8.76 19.06 -18.93
C GLU A 86 -9.14 17.69 -18.38
N GLN A 87 -9.23 17.56 -17.06
CA GLN A 87 -9.70 16.32 -16.44
C GLN A 87 -11.10 15.98 -16.97
N LYS A 88 -11.37 14.70 -17.20
CA LYS A 88 -12.71 14.26 -17.57
C LYS A 88 -13.67 14.52 -16.42
N THR A 89 -14.93 14.69 -16.76
CA THR A 89 -16.03 14.83 -15.80
C THR A 89 -17.10 13.84 -16.19
N ILE A 90 -17.85 13.33 -15.22
CA ILE A 90 -19.06 12.54 -15.48
C ILE A 90 -20.04 13.38 -16.34
N ASP A 91 -20.23 12.97 -17.59
CA ASP A 91 -20.95 13.77 -18.60
C ASP A 91 -22.02 12.98 -19.39
N LEU A 92 -22.21 11.71 -19.04
CA LEU A 92 -23.11 10.73 -19.65
C LEU A 92 -22.77 10.41 -21.11
N SER A 93 -21.51 10.59 -21.54
CA SER A 93 -21.01 10.24 -22.87
C SER A 93 -20.68 8.75 -23.00
N TYR A 94 -20.32 8.08 -21.89
CA TYR A 94 -19.99 6.65 -21.81
C TYR A 94 -18.95 6.19 -22.86
N THR A 95 -17.78 6.82 -22.85
CA THR A 95 -16.73 6.65 -23.87
C THR A 95 -15.42 6.10 -23.32
N GLU A 96 -15.35 5.76 -22.03
CA GLU A 96 -14.10 5.53 -21.30
C GLU A 96 -13.67 4.06 -21.39
N GLY A 97 -14.63 3.15 -21.49
CA GLY A 97 -14.41 1.72 -21.61
C GLY A 97 -15.72 0.95 -21.69
N TRP A 98 -15.64 -0.37 -21.63
CA TRP A 98 -16.78 -1.25 -21.49
C TRP A 98 -16.49 -2.34 -20.46
N ALA A 99 -17.48 -2.62 -19.62
CA ALA A 99 -17.43 -3.68 -18.64
C ALA A 99 -18.70 -4.53 -18.65
N GLY A 100 -18.58 -5.77 -18.21
CA GLY A 100 -19.73 -6.65 -18.06
C GLY A 100 -19.44 -7.84 -17.16
N ASP A 101 -20.47 -8.27 -16.44
CA ASP A 101 -20.39 -9.41 -15.54
C ASP A 101 -20.26 -10.73 -16.30
N LEU A 102 -19.27 -11.52 -15.92
CA LEU A 102 -19.15 -12.92 -16.30
C LEU A 102 -20.00 -13.77 -15.35
N ILE A 103 -21.10 -14.29 -15.89
CA ILE A 103 -22.01 -15.18 -15.15
C ILE A 103 -21.93 -16.59 -15.72
N ILE A 104 -21.55 -17.56 -14.89
CA ILE A 104 -21.52 -18.98 -15.23
C ILE A 104 -22.56 -19.72 -14.39
N GLY A 105 -23.59 -20.28 -15.04
CA GLY A 105 -24.60 -21.07 -14.34
C GLY A 105 -25.38 -20.28 -13.28
N ASP A 106 -25.69 -19.01 -13.57
CA ASP A 106 -26.36 -18.04 -12.69
C ASP A 106 -25.52 -17.58 -11.47
N VAL A 107 -24.20 -17.80 -11.49
CA VAL A 107 -23.26 -17.37 -10.44
C VAL A 107 -22.31 -16.29 -11.00
N GLN A 108 -22.19 -15.17 -10.28
CA GLN A 108 -21.17 -14.16 -10.55
C GLN A 108 -19.78 -14.81 -10.45
N THR A 109 -19.01 -14.74 -11.53
CA THR A 109 -17.71 -15.44 -11.65
C THR A 109 -16.55 -14.49 -11.90
N GLY A 110 -16.83 -13.27 -12.38
CA GLY A 110 -15.81 -12.27 -12.60
C GLY A 110 -16.32 -11.07 -13.40
N LEU A 111 -15.41 -10.15 -13.65
CA LEU A 111 -15.62 -8.92 -14.39
C LEU A 111 -14.80 -8.96 -15.69
N VAL A 112 -15.45 -8.68 -16.82
CA VAL A 112 -14.77 -8.57 -18.11
C VAL A 112 -14.69 -7.11 -18.51
N ILE A 113 -13.49 -6.63 -18.81
CA ILE A 113 -13.19 -5.22 -19.10
C ILE A 113 -12.52 -5.10 -20.46
N SER A 114 -12.85 -4.03 -21.17
CA SER A 114 -12.22 -3.62 -22.42
C SER A 114 -12.19 -2.11 -22.45
N ASP A 115 -11.02 -1.50 -22.55
CA ASP A 115 -10.91 -0.04 -22.61
C ASP A 115 -11.36 0.53 -23.95
N ALA A 116 -11.70 1.82 -23.91
CA ALA A 116 -11.74 2.65 -25.08
C ALA A 116 -10.35 2.73 -25.73
N PRO A 117 -10.27 2.60 -27.07
CA PRO A 117 -9.04 2.88 -27.77
C PRO A 117 -8.49 4.23 -27.32
N THR A 118 -7.25 4.22 -26.86
CA THR A 118 -6.62 5.43 -26.41
C THR A 118 -6.46 6.44 -27.55
N ASP A 119 -6.86 7.69 -27.30
CA ASP A 119 -6.59 8.79 -28.21
C ASP A 119 -5.09 9.13 -28.30
N VAL A 120 -4.69 9.59 -29.48
CA VAL A 120 -3.29 9.92 -29.79
C VAL A 120 -3.16 11.42 -29.99
N PHE A 121 -2.38 12.10 -29.14
CA PHE A 121 -2.06 13.52 -29.32
C PHE A 121 -0.88 13.70 -30.25
N LYS A 122 -1.00 14.61 -31.22
CA LYS A 122 0.08 14.90 -32.16
C LYS A 122 0.96 16.05 -31.65
N THR A 123 2.12 15.77 -31.07
CA THR A 123 3.18 16.78 -31.00
C THR A 123 3.84 16.92 -32.39
N PRO A 124 4.27 18.12 -32.79
CA PRO A 124 4.78 18.35 -34.14
C PRO A 124 6.25 17.92 -34.21
N ALA A 125 6.56 16.86 -34.96
CA ALA A 125 7.96 16.49 -35.23
C ALA A 125 8.63 17.60 -36.01
N VAL A 126 9.82 17.98 -35.56
CA VAL A 126 10.78 18.61 -36.45
C VAL A 126 11.63 17.53 -37.12
N LEU A 127 12.29 16.56 -36.43
CA LEU A 127 13.27 15.68 -37.11
C LEU A 127 13.63 14.30 -36.46
N GLY A 128 12.74 13.58 -35.75
CA GLY A 128 13.08 12.29 -35.08
C GLY A 128 12.61 10.99 -35.77
N THR A 129 13.24 9.85 -35.41
CA THR A 129 12.78 8.47 -35.71
C THR A 129 11.44 8.16 -35.02
N TRP A 130 10.79 7.03 -35.32
CA TRP A 130 9.45 6.72 -34.80
C TRP A 130 9.43 5.34 -34.16
N LEU A 131 8.90 5.23 -32.94
CA LEU A 131 8.41 3.94 -32.47
C LEU A 131 7.06 3.68 -33.08
N THR A 132 6.93 2.54 -33.75
CA THR A 132 5.64 1.99 -34.15
C THR A 132 5.18 1.11 -33.00
N GLY A 133 4.17 1.54 -32.25
CA GLY A 133 3.48 0.68 -31.29
C GLY A 133 2.30 -0.07 -31.91
N LEU A 134 1.51 -0.69 -31.03
CA LEU A 134 0.42 -1.63 -31.33
C LEU A 134 -0.44 -1.21 -32.54
N GLY A 135 -0.41 -2.05 -33.57
CA GLY A 135 -1.23 -1.90 -34.79
C GLY A 135 -0.77 -0.83 -35.78
N ASP A 136 0.55 -0.68 -36.00
CA ASP A 136 1.15 0.28 -36.95
C ASP A 136 1.01 1.77 -36.56
N ASN A 137 0.65 2.08 -35.31
CA ASN A 137 0.50 3.45 -34.81
C ASN A 137 1.76 3.91 -34.09
N THR A 138 2.19 5.15 -34.25
CA THR A 138 3.38 5.64 -33.53
C THR A 138 3.07 5.83 -32.03
N VAL A 139 3.89 5.34 -31.10
CA VAL A 139 3.61 5.38 -29.65
C VAL A 139 4.77 6.03 -28.86
N LYS A 140 4.44 6.70 -27.75
CA LYS A 140 5.36 7.17 -26.71
C LYS A 140 6.29 6.03 -26.26
N ALA A 141 7.61 6.23 -26.29
CA ALA A 141 8.42 5.63 -25.24
C ALA A 141 8.87 6.71 -24.27
N SER A 142 8.82 6.30 -23.02
CA SER A 142 9.34 7.06 -21.91
C SER A 142 10.15 6.15 -21.03
N THR A 143 11.14 6.73 -20.39
CA THR A 143 12.03 6.05 -19.46
C THR A 143 12.52 7.08 -18.46
N GLU A 144 12.77 6.65 -17.23
CA GLU A 144 13.43 7.45 -16.20
C GLU A 144 14.95 7.54 -16.45
N HIS A 145 15.47 6.72 -17.38
CA HIS A 145 16.89 6.62 -17.65
C HIS A 145 17.27 7.33 -18.95
N TYR A 146 17.98 8.46 -18.85
CA TYR A 146 18.46 9.19 -20.03
C TYR A 146 19.32 8.31 -20.95
N SER A 147 20.18 7.45 -20.37
CA SER A 147 21.04 6.53 -21.13
C SER A 147 20.24 5.59 -22.03
N VAL A 148 19.08 5.11 -21.57
CA VAL A 148 18.15 4.30 -22.38
C VAL A 148 17.56 5.16 -23.50
N MET A 149 17.05 6.35 -23.17
CA MET A 149 16.44 7.26 -24.15
C MET A 149 17.43 7.70 -25.24
N GLN A 150 18.66 8.00 -24.84
CA GLN A 150 19.75 8.43 -25.69
C GLN A 150 20.07 7.41 -26.77
N ASN A 151 20.25 6.15 -26.37
CA ASN A 151 20.58 5.06 -27.29
C ASN A 151 19.42 4.71 -28.23
N VAL A 152 18.20 5.16 -27.92
CA VAL A 152 17.01 5.03 -28.77
C VAL A 152 16.92 6.14 -29.83
N LEU A 153 17.38 7.36 -29.51
CA LEU A 153 17.30 8.51 -30.42
C LEU A 153 18.57 8.69 -31.27
N SER A 154 19.70 8.11 -30.86
CA SER A 154 21.00 8.45 -31.41
C SER A 154 22.07 7.37 -31.21
N ASP A 155 23.16 7.50 -31.96
CA ASP A 155 24.42 6.79 -31.78
C ASP A 155 25.37 7.43 -30.75
N GLN A 156 24.99 8.53 -30.10
CA GLN A 156 25.82 9.13 -29.05
C GLN A 156 26.02 8.15 -27.88
N LYS A 157 27.26 7.98 -27.42
CA LYS A 157 27.58 7.15 -26.25
C LYS A 157 27.31 7.86 -24.92
N TYR A 158 27.45 9.17 -24.89
CA TYR A 158 27.20 10.07 -23.75
C TYR A 158 26.77 11.46 -24.26
N PRO A 159 26.11 12.29 -23.42
CA PRO A 159 25.83 13.69 -23.74
C PRO A 159 27.05 14.42 -24.31
N GLY A 160 26.90 15.01 -25.50
CA GLY A 160 27.98 15.75 -26.16
C GLY A 160 29.10 14.89 -26.76
N ASP A 161 28.88 13.59 -26.97
CA ASP A 161 29.82 12.69 -27.67
C ASP A 161 30.23 13.29 -29.04
N PRO A 162 31.52 13.66 -29.23
CA PRO A 162 31.98 14.32 -30.46
C PRO A 162 32.00 13.38 -31.67
N ASP A 163 31.94 12.07 -31.45
CA ASP A 163 31.96 11.06 -32.51
C ASP A 163 30.55 10.65 -32.97
N ALA A 164 29.49 11.13 -32.29
CA ALA A 164 28.11 10.86 -32.64
C ALA A 164 27.73 11.47 -34.00
N VAL A 165 27.08 10.67 -34.84
CA VAL A 165 26.50 11.14 -36.10
C VAL A 165 25.24 11.96 -35.86
N TYR A 166 24.49 11.66 -34.80
CA TYR A 166 23.22 12.32 -34.45
C TYR A 166 23.20 12.86 -33.00
N PRO A 167 24.02 13.86 -32.63
CA PRO A 167 24.01 14.38 -31.26
C PRO A 167 22.63 14.92 -30.86
N LEU A 168 22.20 14.64 -29.63
CA LEU A 168 20.94 15.15 -29.08
C LEU A 168 21.08 16.62 -28.64
N ASP A 169 19.99 17.37 -28.78
CA ASP A 169 19.85 18.73 -28.27
C ASP A 169 19.51 18.69 -26.77
N ASP A 170 20.52 18.83 -25.93
CA ASP A 170 20.37 18.92 -24.48
C ASP A 170 20.07 20.35 -23.98
N ASN A 171 19.91 21.32 -24.89
CA ASN A 171 19.60 22.70 -24.52
C ASN A 171 18.09 22.89 -24.38
N LEU A 172 17.56 22.43 -23.25
CA LEU A 172 16.13 22.38 -22.99
C LEU A 172 15.51 23.77 -22.82
N ILE A 173 14.30 23.94 -23.36
CA ILE A 173 13.42 25.11 -23.19
C ILE A 173 12.30 24.72 -22.25
N LEU A 174 11.97 25.58 -21.31
CA LEU A 174 10.91 25.34 -20.35
C LEU A 174 9.58 25.87 -20.88
N LEU A 175 8.57 25.00 -20.94
CA LEU A 175 7.17 25.37 -21.05
C LEU A 175 6.61 25.39 -19.63
N SER A 176 6.17 26.55 -19.11
CA SER A 176 5.73 26.67 -17.71
C SER A 176 4.52 27.59 -17.55
N GLN A 177 3.74 27.39 -16.49
CA GLN A 177 2.71 28.35 -16.09
C GLN A 177 3.29 29.62 -15.49
N ASN A 178 4.52 29.57 -14.98
CA ASN A 178 5.22 30.75 -14.53
C ASN A 178 5.65 31.58 -15.75
N PRO A 179 5.07 32.78 -15.98
CA PRO A 179 5.36 33.58 -17.16
C PRO A 179 6.81 34.09 -17.21
N ASP A 180 7.52 34.08 -16.08
CA ASP A 180 8.93 34.46 -16.03
C ASP A 180 9.85 33.30 -16.45
N TYR A 181 9.38 32.06 -16.36
CA TYR A 181 10.09 30.84 -16.75
C TYR A 181 9.72 30.38 -18.17
N ASP A 182 8.49 30.63 -18.59
CA ASP A 182 7.95 30.16 -19.87
C ASP A 182 8.75 30.65 -21.08
N GLY A 183 9.11 29.70 -21.94
CA GLY A 183 9.89 29.90 -23.16
C GLY A 183 11.37 30.24 -22.94
N GLN A 184 11.88 30.19 -21.71
CA GLN A 184 13.31 30.38 -21.41
C GLN A 184 14.08 29.07 -21.51
N TYR A 185 15.40 29.15 -21.77
CA TYR A 185 16.26 27.98 -21.64
C TYR A 185 16.46 27.64 -20.16
N VAL A 186 16.39 26.34 -19.84
CA VAL A 186 16.62 25.83 -18.47
C VAL A 186 18.00 26.30 -17.96
N ALA A 187 19.04 26.17 -18.78
CA ALA A 187 20.39 26.63 -18.43
C ALA A 187 20.48 28.14 -18.14
N ASP A 188 19.71 28.98 -18.83
CA ASP A 188 19.71 30.43 -18.60
C ASP A 188 18.98 30.79 -17.29
N LEU A 189 17.93 30.06 -16.93
CA LEU A 189 17.22 30.20 -15.67
C LEU A 189 18.12 29.83 -14.49
N LEU A 190 18.71 28.63 -14.52
CA LEU A 190 19.55 28.10 -13.43
C LEU A 190 20.85 28.88 -13.24
N SER A 191 21.42 29.43 -14.32
CA SER A 191 22.62 30.28 -14.23
C SER A 191 22.34 31.73 -13.80
N GLY A 192 21.07 32.12 -13.66
CA GLY A 192 20.65 33.49 -13.37
C GLY A 192 20.90 34.48 -14.52
N ALA A 193 20.98 33.98 -15.77
CA ALA A 193 21.19 34.79 -16.96
C ALA A 193 19.92 35.57 -17.39
N VAL A 194 18.74 35.11 -16.94
CA VAL A 194 17.45 35.79 -17.18
C VAL A 194 17.28 36.96 -16.20
N GLU A 195 17.27 38.19 -16.72
CA GLU A 195 17.23 39.40 -15.89
C GLU A 195 15.93 39.50 -15.07
N GLY A 196 16.06 39.58 -13.75
CA GLY A 196 14.93 39.75 -12.82
C GLY A 196 14.28 38.46 -12.36
N VAL A 197 14.83 37.31 -12.76
CA VAL A 197 14.36 35.98 -12.38
C VAL A 197 15.34 35.34 -11.39
N THR A 198 14.82 34.64 -10.38
CA THR A 198 15.59 33.83 -9.43
C THR A 198 14.86 32.51 -9.25
N VAL A 199 15.63 31.43 -9.14
CA VAL A 199 15.13 30.08 -8.90
C VAL A 199 15.54 29.74 -7.47
N ASP A 200 14.55 29.38 -6.65
CA ASP A 200 14.76 28.94 -5.28
C ASP A 200 14.86 27.40 -5.28
N ASP A 201 15.52 26.84 -4.27
CA ASP A 201 15.52 25.39 -4.01
C ASP A 201 14.16 25.01 -3.40
N VAL A 202 13.27 24.47 -4.23
CA VAL A 202 11.87 24.19 -3.90
C VAL A 202 11.74 22.79 -3.31
N ASN A 203 12.54 21.83 -3.78
CA ASN A 203 12.50 20.45 -3.30
C ASN A 203 13.32 20.24 -2.01
N LEU A 204 14.06 21.25 -1.56
CA LEU A 204 14.87 21.29 -0.34
C LEU A 204 15.98 20.23 -0.31
N ASP A 205 16.48 19.82 -1.47
CA ASP A 205 17.60 18.87 -1.58
C ASP A 205 18.98 19.53 -1.46
N GLY A 206 19.02 20.86 -1.36
CA GLY A 206 20.23 21.66 -1.23
C GLY A 206 20.90 22.03 -2.55
N VAL A 207 20.31 21.66 -3.70
CA VAL A 207 20.83 21.91 -5.04
C VAL A 207 19.76 22.61 -5.90
N VAL A 208 20.12 23.75 -6.49
CA VAL A 208 19.21 24.41 -7.45
C VAL A 208 19.42 23.83 -8.85
N ASP A 209 18.45 23.08 -9.35
CA ASP A 209 18.50 22.40 -10.64
C ASP A 209 17.14 22.36 -11.40
N ILE A 210 17.07 21.57 -12.48
CA ILE A 210 15.84 21.46 -13.29
C ILE A 210 14.62 20.98 -12.50
N LYS A 211 14.79 20.24 -11.40
CA LYS A 211 13.69 19.75 -10.56
C LYS A 211 13.01 20.88 -9.80
N ASP A 212 13.70 21.99 -9.53
CA ASP A 212 13.10 23.20 -8.95
C ASP A 212 12.27 24.02 -9.94
N LEU A 213 12.45 23.74 -11.24
CA LEU A 213 11.75 24.41 -12.32
C LEU A 213 10.51 23.64 -12.82
N LEU A 214 10.41 22.36 -12.45
CA LEU A 214 9.33 21.48 -12.86
C LEU A 214 8.45 21.17 -11.65
N ASN A 215 7.14 21.11 -11.86
CA ASN A 215 6.24 20.45 -10.91
C ASN A 215 5.94 19.03 -11.39
N PRO A 216 5.60 18.09 -10.49
CA PRO A 216 5.13 16.77 -10.90
C PRO A 216 3.98 16.89 -11.89
N ASN A 217 4.15 16.31 -13.08
CA ASN A 217 3.20 16.52 -14.17
C ASN A 217 3.02 15.30 -15.07
N GLU A 218 2.71 14.16 -14.46
CA GLU A 218 2.39 12.95 -15.22
C GLU A 218 0.98 12.96 -15.78
N SER A 219 0.09 13.73 -15.14
CA SER A 219 -1.34 13.83 -15.45
C SER A 219 -1.67 14.96 -16.43
N THR A 220 -0.95 16.09 -16.43
CA THR A 220 -1.09 17.17 -17.42
C THR A 220 0.14 17.22 -18.34
N ILE A 221 0.01 17.64 -19.59
CA ILE A 221 1.17 17.80 -20.51
C ILE A 221 1.16 19.19 -21.14
N GLU A 222 0.64 20.16 -20.39
CA GLU A 222 0.42 21.53 -20.86
C GLU A 222 1.58 22.48 -20.52
N TYR A 223 2.24 22.24 -19.39
CA TYR A 223 3.24 23.10 -18.78
C TYR A 223 4.12 22.27 -17.86
N ASP A 224 5.14 22.88 -17.27
CA ASP A 224 6.17 22.23 -16.47
C ASP A 224 6.79 21.04 -17.22
N ILE A 225 7.19 21.35 -18.46
CA ILE A 225 7.89 20.45 -19.38
C ILE A 225 9.14 21.17 -19.86
N ALA A 226 10.30 20.56 -19.65
CA ALA A 226 11.53 20.98 -20.30
C ALA A 226 11.69 20.20 -21.61
N TYR A 227 11.83 20.86 -22.76
CA TYR A 227 11.85 20.18 -24.05
C TYR A 227 12.94 20.72 -24.99
N SER A 228 13.40 19.88 -25.91
CA SER A 228 14.28 20.25 -27.02
C SER A 228 13.67 19.86 -28.37
N THR A 229 14.47 19.86 -29.42
CA THR A 229 14.04 19.34 -30.72
C THR A 229 13.89 17.82 -30.75
N ASP A 230 14.53 17.11 -29.81
CA ASP A 230 14.68 15.65 -29.88
C ASP A 230 13.85 14.92 -28.80
N TYR A 231 13.74 15.48 -27.60
CA TYR A 231 13.04 14.86 -26.47
C TYR A 231 12.46 15.91 -25.50
N SER A 232 11.67 15.45 -24.54
CA SER A 232 11.22 16.25 -23.40
C SER A 232 11.47 15.55 -22.07
N VAL A 233 11.57 16.33 -21.01
CA VAL A 233 11.75 15.94 -19.62
C VAL A 233 10.58 16.50 -18.80
N THR A 234 9.96 15.64 -18.00
CA THR A 234 8.92 15.99 -17.04
C THR A 234 9.27 15.44 -15.67
N MET A 235 8.73 16.01 -14.59
CA MET A 235 8.88 15.45 -13.25
C MET A 235 7.73 14.50 -12.92
N LYS A 236 8.06 13.38 -12.28
CA LYS A 236 7.12 12.42 -11.70
C LYS A 236 6.64 12.88 -10.33
N ASP A 237 5.57 12.26 -9.82
CA ASP A 237 5.11 12.44 -8.44
C ASP A 237 6.14 11.95 -7.40
N ASP A 238 6.92 10.93 -7.73
CA ASP A 238 8.06 10.45 -6.94
C ASP A 238 9.34 11.32 -7.05
N GLY A 239 9.26 12.49 -7.69
CA GLY A 239 10.35 13.45 -7.84
C GLY A 239 11.40 13.08 -8.90
N LYS A 240 11.27 11.94 -9.58
CA LYS A 240 12.21 11.54 -10.64
C LYS A 240 11.92 12.26 -11.96
N LEU A 241 12.95 12.37 -12.78
CA LEU A 241 12.84 12.88 -14.15
C LEU A 241 12.40 11.76 -15.09
N LEU A 242 11.42 12.08 -15.94
CA LEU A 242 10.90 11.19 -16.96
C LEU A 242 11.18 11.75 -18.36
N TYR A 243 12.00 11.04 -19.13
CA TYR A 243 12.36 11.40 -20.50
C TYR A 243 11.34 10.82 -21.48
N ARG A 244 10.94 11.60 -22.48
CA ARG A 244 9.87 11.24 -23.44
C ARG A 244 10.28 11.63 -24.86
N TRP A 245 9.91 10.81 -25.84
CA TRP A 245 10.03 11.14 -27.26
C TRP A 245 8.82 10.72 -28.09
N GLY A 246 8.71 11.31 -29.28
CA GLY A 246 7.71 10.98 -30.28
C GLY A 246 6.56 11.99 -30.36
N ASN A 247 5.91 11.95 -31.52
CA ASN A 247 4.81 12.86 -31.84
C ASN A 247 3.48 12.46 -31.25
N ALA A 248 3.37 11.29 -30.64
CA ALA A 248 2.10 10.63 -30.42
C ALA A 248 1.99 10.23 -28.96
N VAL A 249 1.40 11.10 -28.13
CA VAL A 249 1.14 10.74 -26.73
C VAL A 249 -0.14 9.92 -26.71
N LYS A 250 0.02 8.61 -26.47
CA LYS A 250 -1.08 7.69 -26.12
C LYS A 250 -1.41 7.97 -24.64
N ARG A 251 -2.58 8.56 -24.32
CA ARG A 251 -3.02 8.72 -22.91
C ARG A 251 -3.96 7.60 -22.50
N PRO A 252 -3.52 6.62 -21.70
CA PRO A 252 -4.38 5.49 -21.37
C PRO A 252 -5.71 6.01 -20.81
N ASN A 253 -6.82 5.52 -21.38
CA ASN A 253 -8.03 5.41 -20.59
C ASN A 253 -7.76 4.21 -19.69
N ASP A 254 -8.02 4.36 -18.40
CA ASP A 254 -7.93 3.30 -17.43
C ASP A 254 -9.32 3.05 -16.85
N VAL A 255 -9.74 1.78 -16.83
CA VAL A 255 -10.86 1.34 -16.01
C VAL A 255 -10.29 0.97 -14.66
N ARG A 256 -10.71 1.72 -13.63
CA ARG A 256 -10.37 1.46 -12.25
C ARG A 256 -11.43 0.56 -11.62
N ILE A 257 -10.96 -0.31 -10.76
CA ILE A 257 -11.77 -1.27 -10.03
C ILE A 257 -11.23 -1.25 -8.62
N GLU A 258 -12.11 -1.18 -7.64
CA GLU A 258 -11.74 -1.31 -6.25
C GLU A 258 -12.41 -2.54 -5.65
N ALA A 259 -11.72 -3.17 -4.72
CA ALA A 259 -12.28 -4.24 -3.91
C ALA A 259 -11.76 -4.10 -2.49
N GLN A 260 -12.67 -4.36 -1.56
CA GLN A 260 -12.40 -4.44 -0.14
C GLN A 260 -12.41 -5.93 0.26
N LEU A 261 -11.38 -6.38 0.95
CA LEU A 261 -11.28 -7.72 1.51
C LEU A 261 -11.33 -7.60 3.03
N PRO A 262 -12.30 -8.27 3.70
CA PRO A 262 -12.37 -8.25 5.16
C PRO A 262 -11.03 -8.57 5.80
N LEU A 263 -10.69 -7.83 6.86
CA LEU A 263 -9.60 -8.15 7.77
C LEU A 263 -10.11 -9.00 8.95
N PRO A 264 -9.24 -9.64 9.75
CA PRO A 264 -9.64 -10.28 10.99
C PRO A 264 -10.39 -9.30 11.90
N GLU A 265 -11.51 -9.73 12.48
CA GLU A 265 -12.34 -8.84 13.30
C GLU A 265 -11.60 -8.39 14.56
N GLU A 266 -10.74 -9.25 15.12
CA GLU A 266 -9.88 -8.94 16.26
C GLU A 266 -8.89 -7.80 16.00
N TRP A 267 -8.64 -7.42 14.73
CA TRP A 267 -7.80 -6.25 14.42
C TRP A 267 -8.57 -4.93 14.59
N LYS A 268 -9.91 -4.96 14.53
CA LYS A 268 -10.77 -3.76 14.58
C LYS A 268 -11.15 -3.40 16.01
N GLU A 269 -11.12 -4.37 16.92
CA GLU A 269 -11.45 -4.23 18.32
C GLU A 269 -10.49 -3.30 19.08
N THR A 270 -11.06 -2.48 19.96
CA THR A 270 -10.29 -1.69 20.93
C THR A 270 -10.35 -2.34 22.30
N ASP A 271 -9.23 -2.34 23.02
CA ASP A 271 -9.20 -2.74 24.42
C ASP A 271 -10.03 -1.74 25.24
N PRO A 272 -11.05 -2.19 26.00
CA PRO A 272 -12.03 -1.30 26.64
C PRO A 272 -11.45 -0.45 27.78
N LEU A 273 -10.22 -0.73 28.24
CA LEU A 273 -9.56 -0.01 29.33
C LEU A 273 -8.59 1.04 28.83
N SER A 274 -7.77 0.67 27.86
CA SER A 274 -6.78 1.55 27.25
C SER A 274 -7.35 2.35 26.08
N GLU A 275 -8.49 1.94 25.53
CA GLU A 275 -9.09 2.43 24.29
C GLU A 275 -8.15 2.28 23.07
N LEU A 276 -7.12 1.44 23.18
CA LEU A 276 -6.15 1.17 22.12
C LEU A 276 -6.53 -0.11 21.35
N LYS A 277 -6.33 -0.11 20.04
CA LYS A 277 -6.45 -1.34 19.24
C LYS A 277 -5.32 -2.29 19.58
N SER A 278 -5.62 -3.59 19.54
CA SER A 278 -4.58 -4.61 19.51
C SER A 278 -3.77 -4.49 18.21
N LEU A 279 -2.46 -4.70 18.30
CA LEU A 279 -1.58 -4.72 17.15
C LEU A 279 -1.13 -6.14 16.87
N PHE A 280 -1.07 -6.50 15.59
CA PHE A 280 -0.65 -7.83 15.15
C PHE A 280 0.50 -7.71 14.17
N ARG A 281 1.51 -8.57 14.31
CA ARG A 281 2.59 -8.74 13.35
C ARG A 281 2.14 -9.71 12.29
N VAL A 282 2.17 -9.26 11.04
CA VAL A 282 1.90 -10.11 9.89
C VAL A 282 3.20 -10.82 9.51
N THR A 283 3.19 -12.16 9.61
CA THR A 283 4.39 -12.99 9.39
C THR A 283 4.45 -13.59 7.98
N ALA A 284 3.30 -13.68 7.31
CA ALA A 284 3.18 -13.97 5.90
C ALA A 284 1.90 -13.33 5.36
N ALA A 285 1.97 -12.68 4.20
CA ALA A 285 0.79 -12.15 3.51
C ALA A 285 0.95 -12.24 1.99
N GLU A 286 0.00 -12.91 1.35
CA GLU A 286 -0.04 -13.08 -0.10
C GLU A 286 -1.39 -12.60 -0.66
N LEU A 287 -1.34 -11.83 -1.75
CA LEU A 287 -2.51 -11.45 -2.53
C LEU A 287 -2.56 -12.27 -3.82
N VAL A 288 -3.59 -13.10 -3.94
CA VAL A 288 -3.79 -14.01 -5.05
C VAL A 288 -4.87 -13.47 -5.98
N VAL A 289 -4.49 -13.13 -7.21
CA VAL A 289 -5.41 -12.59 -8.21
C VAL A 289 -5.61 -13.61 -9.34
N HIS A 290 -6.85 -14.01 -9.55
CA HIS A 290 -7.25 -14.84 -10.68
C HIS A 290 -7.69 -13.95 -11.84
N HIS A 291 -7.03 -14.06 -12.98
CA HIS A 291 -7.33 -13.24 -14.15
C HIS A 291 -6.96 -13.94 -15.45
N THR A 292 -7.24 -13.32 -16.59
CA THR A 292 -6.65 -13.73 -17.87
C THR A 292 -5.37 -12.94 -18.12
N ILE A 293 -4.37 -13.57 -18.76
CA ILE A 293 -3.15 -12.91 -19.24
C ILE A 293 -3.55 -11.68 -20.04
N THR A 294 -3.12 -10.52 -19.54
CA THR A 294 -3.43 -9.25 -20.16
C THR A 294 -2.46 -9.01 -21.31
N ASN A 295 -2.63 -7.92 -22.04
CA ASN A 295 -1.74 -7.53 -23.12
C ASN A 295 -1.16 -6.13 -22.92
N ASN A 296 -1.37 -5.52 -21.75
CA ASN A 296 -0.69 -4.31 -21.35
C ASN A 296 0.23 -4.61 -20.16
N PRO A 297 1.54 -4.34 -20.28
CA PRO A 297 2.49 -4.57 -19.19
C PRO A 297 2.35 -3.58 -18.03
N ASN A 298 1.46 -2.60 -18.15
CA ASN A 298 1.18 -1.56 -17.16
C ASN A 298 -0.18 -1.76 -16.48
N ASP A 299 -0.83 -2.91 -16.65
CA ASP A 299 -1.98 -3.25 -15.82
C ASP A 299 -1.50 -3.51 -14.39
N GLN A 300 -2.06 -2.77 -13.43
CA GLN A 300 -1.52 -2.65 -12.07
C GLN A 300 -2.50 -3.16 -11.02
N ILE A 301 -1.91 -3.59 -9.90
CA ILE A 301 -2.58 -3.89 -8.65
C ILE A 301 -1.97 -2.95 -7.60
N ARG A 302 -2.79 -2.26 -6.83
CA ARG A 302 -2.36 -1.37 -5.75
C ARG A 302 -3.14 -1.70 -4.48
N PRO A 303 -2.61 -2.63 -3.66
CA PRO A 303 -3.08 -2.86 -2.31
C PRO A 303 -2.77 -1.62 -1.44
N GLU A 304 -3.76 -1.14 -0.70
CA GLU A 304 -3.71 0.08 0.14
C GLU A 304 -3.23 1.34 -0.61
N ASP A 305 -3.51 1.42 -1.91
CA ASP A 305 -2.96 2.41 -2.86
C ASP A 305 -1.42 2.53 -2.87
N PHE A 306 -0.72 1.54 -2.31
CA PHE A 306 0.73 1.49 -2.38
C PHE A 306 1.19 1.09 -3.79
N GLU A 307 2.38 1.58 -4.15
CA GLU A 307 3.04 1.27 -5.42
C GLU A 307 4.37 0.55 -5.18
N ASN A 308 4.52 -0.66 -5.74
CA ASN A 308 5.81 -1.35 -5.81
C ASN A 308 6.23 -1.56 -7.28
N GLU A 309 6.60 -0.44 -7.92
CA GLU A 309 6.98 -0.36 -9.33
C GLU A 309 8.50 -0.32 -9.57
N SER A 310 9.33 -1.14 -8.88
CA SER A 310 10.73 -1.17 -9.32
C SER A 310 10.89 -1.86 -10.68
N ALA A 311 11.92 -1.45 -11.42
CA ALA A 311 12.18 -1.88 -12.80
C ALA A 311 12.18 -3.41 -12.96
N ILE A 312 11.76 -3.84 -14.15
CA ILE A 312 11.61 -5.24 -14.53
C ILE A 312 12.95 -5.82 -15.01
N GLY A 313 13.48 -6.84 -14.33
CA GLY A 313 14.68 -7.56 -14.77
C GLY A 313 15.58 -8.03 -13.62
N THR A 314 16.35 -9.10 -13.84
CA THR A 314 17.46 -9.49 -12.96
C THR A 314 18.76 -9.06 -13.61
N LEU A 315 19.64 -8.50 -12.78
CA LEU A 315 20.99 -8.17 -13.17
C LEU A 315 21.73 -9.43 -13.62
N PRO A 316 22.32 -9.44 -14.82
CA PRO A 316 23.08 -10.59 -15.27
C PRO A 316 24.30 -10.75 -14.36
N THR A 317 24.79 -11.98 -14.22
CA THR A 317 26.06 -12.24 -13.54
C THR A 317 27.17 -11.39 -14.17
N TYR A 318 27.90 -10.64 -13.35
CA TYR A 318 29.01 -9.79 -13.79
C TYR A 318 30.22 -9.86 -12.87
N GLU A 319 31.38 -9.52 -13.41
CA GLU A 319 32.59 -9.26 -12.66
C GLU A 319 32.98 -7.78 -12.72
N VAL A 320 33.53 -7.28 -11.61
CA VAL A 320 34.07 -5.92 -11.51
C VAL A 320 35.56 -5.96 -11.83
N ILE A 321 35.95 -5.29 -12.92
CA ILE A 321 37.33 -5.29 -13.41
C ILE A 321 37.92 -3.89 -13.23
N THR A 322 38.95 -3.78 -12.40
CA THR A 322 39.74 -2.55 -12.22
C THR A 322 40.87 -2.47 -13.23
N ASP A 323 41.27 -1.25 -13.60
CA ASP A 323 42.28 -0.98 -14.61
C ASP A 323 41.96 -1.63 -15.97
N TYR A 324 40.68 -1.59 -16.35
CA TYR A 324 40.16 -2.26 -17.55
C TYR A 324 40.88 -1.78 -18.82
N ASP A 325 41.22 -2.71 -19.70
CA ASP A 325 42.05 -2.49 -20.91
C ASP A 325 43.40 -1.77 -20.66
N GLY A 326 43.88 -1.77 -19.40
CA GLY A 326 45.14 -1.12 -19.01
C GLY A 326 45.01 0.37 -18.66
N ASP A 327 43.80 0.91 -18.59
CA ASP A 327 43.52 2.29 -18.19
C ASP A 327 43.47 2.40 -16.66
N ILE A 328 44.54 2.93 -16.05
CA ILE A 328 44.66 3.02 -14.59
C ILE A 328 43.52 3.85 -13.99
N GLY A 329 42.76 3.26 -13.07
CA GLY A 329 41.62 3.87 -12.40
C GLY A 329 40.27 3.66 -13.08
N ARG A 330 40.24 3.13 -14.31
CA ARG A 330 38.98 2.76 -14.98
C ARG A 330 38.44 1.45 -14.42
N THR A 331 37.20 1.46 -13.96
CA THR A 331 36.49 0.27 -13.49
C THR A 331 35.31 -0.02 -14.39
N VAL A 332 35.16 -1.27 -14.81
CA VAL A 332 34.00 -1.72 -15.59
C VAL A 332 33.31 -2.91 -14.93
N TRP A 333 32.01 -3.04 -15.14
CA TRP A 333 31.22 -4.20 -14.78
C TRP A 333 30.91 -4.96 -16.06
N ALA A 334 31.51 -6.14 -16.23
CA ALA A 334 31.41 -6.94 -17.44
C ALA A 334 30.69 -8.25 -17.14
N THR A 335 29.70 -8.60 -17.96
CA THR A 335 28.95 -9.84 -17.80
C THR A 335 29.82 -11.08 -17.92
N THR A 336 29.55 -12.11 -17.13
CA THR A 336 30.30 -13.37 -17.16
C THR A 336 29.70 -14.41 -18.11
N ASP A 337 28.42 -14.25 -18.45
CA ASP A 337 27.63 -15.20 -19.23
C ASP A 337 26.84 -14.49 -20.35
N ASP A 338 26.38 -15.25 -21.34
CA ASP A 338 25.46 -14.75 -22.38
C ASP A 338 24.06 -14.55 -21.77
N TYR A 339 23.39 -13.45 -22.09
CA TYR A 339 22.05 -13.15 -21.59
C TYR A 339 21.17 -12.52 -22.66
N TYR A 340 19.85 -12.60 -22.46
CA TYR A 340 18.88 -11.98 -23.33
C TYR A 340 18.31 -10.72 -22.70
N ALA A 341 18.14 -9.70 -23.52
CA ALA A 341 17.45 -8.50 -23.17
C ALA A 341 15.93 -8.73 -23.07
N GLY A 342 15.21 -7.79 -22.46
CA GLY A 342 13.74 -7.79 -22.43
C GLY A 342 13.10 -7.72 -23.82
N ASP A 343 13.81 -7.16 -24.80
CA ASP A 343 13.42 -7.17 -26.20
C ASP A 343 13.98 -8.38 -26.99
N GLY A 344 14.49 -9.41 -26.31
CA GLY A 344 15.02 -10.61 -26.95
C GLY A 344 16.39 -10.44 -27.62
N THR A 345 17.05 -9.28 -27.48
CA THR A 345 18.42 -9.08 -27.95
C THR A 345 19.40 -9.97 -27.19
N LEU A 346 20.23 -10.73 -27.91
CA LEU A 346 21.32 -11.48 -27.28
C LEU A 346 22.49 -10.54 -26.96
N TYR A 347 22.83 -10.43 -25.69
CA TYR A 347 24.06 -9.83 -25.21
C TYR A 347 25.06 -10.94 -24.82
N PRO A 348 26.23 -11.02 -25.48
CA PRO A 348 27.22 -12.04 -25.17
C PRO A 348 27.94 -11.73 -23.85
N ALA A 349 28.56 -12.75 -23.26
CA ALA A 349 29.49 -12.62 -22.16
C ALA A 349 30.57 -11.57 -22.47
N GLY A 350 30.89 -10.72 -21.50
CA GLY A 350 31.78 -9.57 -21.62
C GLY A 350 31.08 -8.28 -22.03
N THR A 351 29.74 -8.27 -22.19
CA THR A 351 28.98 -7.03 -22.36
C THR A 351 29.16 -6.12 -21.13
N ILE A 352 29.47 -4.86 -21.36
CA ILE A 352 29.74 -3.86 -20.31
C ILE A 352 28.42 -3.26 -19.84
N LEU A 353 28.12 -3.47 -18.56
CA LEU A 353 26.94 -2.92 -17.89
C LEU A 353 27.21 -1.54 -17.27
N ARG A 354 28.44 -1.31 -16.82
CA ARG A 354 28.87 -0.06 -16.18
C ARG A 354 30.33 0.25 -16.53
N ASP A 355 30.65 1.52 -16.73
CA ASP A 355 32.01 1.98 -17.06
C ASP A 355 32.27 3.36 -16.43
N THR A 356 33.26 3.45 -15.53
CA THR A 356 33.58 4.74 -14.87
C THR A 356 34.06 5.82 -15.84
N MET A 357 34.61 5.45 -17.00
CA MET A 357 34.93 6.45 -18.03
C MET A 357 33.69 7.10 -18.62
N LEU A 358 32.53 6.43 -18.58
CA LEU A 358 31.27 7.03 -19.00
C LEU A 358 30.86 8.13 -18.04
N ALA A 359 30.94 7.86 -16.73
CA ALA A 359 30.71 8.84 -15.67
C ALA A 359 31.64 10.07 -15.79
N ASP A 360 32.93 9.83 -16.04
CA ASP A 360 33.89 10.92 -16.23
C ASP A 360 33.57 11.76 -17.49
N ALA A 361 33.06 11.14 -18.55
CA ALA A 361 32.76 11.80 -19.81
C ALA A 361 31.51 12.69 -19.76
N VAL A 362 30.55 12.39 -18.87
CA VAL A 362 29.33 13.20 -18.71
C VAL A 362 29.52 14.41 -17.78
N THR A 363 30.54 14.37 -16.93
CA THR A 363 30.85 15.47 -16.02
C THR A 363 31.17 16.75 -16.80
N GLY A 364 30.49 17.84 -16.46
CA GLY A 364 30.62 19.15 -17.07
C GLY A 364 29.85 19.35 -18.37
N THR A 365 29.07 18.37 -18.82
CA THR A 365 28.17 18.51 -19.97
C THR A 365 27.01 19.46 -19.64
N LEU A 366 26.25 19.88 -20.67
CA LEU A 366 25.09 20.75 -20.44
C LEU A 366 24.02 20.03 -19.60
N LEU A 367 23.83 18.73 -19.83
CA LEU A 367 22.89 17.90 -19.09
C LEU A 367 23.24 17.83 -17.59
N ASP A 368 24.52 17.69 -17.27
CA ASP A 368 25.06 17.77 -15.89
C ASP A 368 24.81 19.14 -15.26
N GLN A 369 25.14 20.21 -15.99
CA GLN A 369 25.01 21.58 -15.47
C GLN A 369 23.58 22.00 -15.13
N ILE A 370 22.57 21.39 -15.77
CA ILE A 370 21.16 21.69 -15.49
C ILE A 370 20.52 20.67 -14.54
N GLY A 371 21.25 19.68 -14.03
CA GLY A 371 20.72 18.61 -13.17
C GLY A 371 19.75 17.66 -13.87
N ALA A 372 19.84 17.54 -15.20
CA ALA A 372 19.01 16.63 -15.99
C ALA A 372 19.67 15.27 -16.22
N MET A 373 20.63 14.87 -15.39
CA MET A 373 21.21 13.52 -15.42
C MET A 373 20.37 12.56 -14.58
N SER A 374 20.23 11.33 -15.06
CA SER A 374 19.81 10.22 -14.19
C SER A 374 21.00 9.81 -13.31
N SER A 375 20.79 9.49 -12.03
CA SER A 375 21.81 8.99 -11.10
C SER A 375 22.64 7.84 -11.67
N ASP A 376 22.02 6.98 -12.46
CA ASP A 376 22.73 5.88 -13.08
C ASP A 376 23.73 6.30 -14.17
N LEU A 377 23.45 7.39 -14.89
CA LEU A 377 24.35 7.94 -15.90
C LEU A 377 25.58 8.56 -15.21
N GLU A 378 25.38 9.20 -14.06
CA GLU A 378 26.46 9.67 -13.17
C GLU A 378 27.32 8.52 -12.66
N LEU A 379 26.71 7.36 -12.42
CA LEU A 379 27.41 6.15 -12.04
C LEU A 379 28.05 5.43 -13.24
N GLY A 380 27.74 5.83 -14.48
CA GLY A 380 28.30 5.28 -15.71
C GLY A 380 27.65 3.97 -16.16
N PHE A 381 26.38 3.72 -15.85
CA PHE A 381 25.64 2.57 -16.36
C PHE A 381 25.33 2.71 -17.85
N THR A 382 25.39 1.60 -18.58
CA THR A 382 25.11 1.52 -20.01
C THR A 382 23.67 1.06 -20.25
N ASN A 383 23.16 1.18 -21.48
CA ASN A 383 21.84 0.66 -21.83
C ASN A 383 21.68 -0.84 -21.50
N ALA A 384 22.77 -1.60 -21.62
CA ALA A 384 22.78 -3.03 -21.33
C ALA A 384 22.49 -3.34 -19.86
N TRP A 385 22.63 -2.39 -18.94
CA TRP A 385 22.20 -2.55 -17.55
C TRP A 385 20.67 -2.69 -17.46
N TYR A 386 19.92 -1.84 -18.18
CA TYR A 386 18.47 -1.74 -18.06
C TYR A 386 17.68 -2.65 -18.98
N THR A 387 18.30 -3.09 -20.08
CA THR A 387 17.64 -4.00 -20.99
C THR A 387 17.78 -5.45 -20.54
N THR A 388 18.52 -5.75 -19.47
CA THR A 388 18.68 -7.13 -18.97
C THR A 388 17.40 -7.70 -18.41
N MET A 389 16.98 -8.86 -18.91
CA MET A 389 15.89 -9.61 -18.32
C MET A 389 16.31 -11.07 -18.15
N ASP A 390 17.08 -11.37 -17.12
CA ASP A 390 17.29 -12.78 -16.73
C ASP A 390 16.15 -13.32 -15.83
N ARG A 391 15.24 -12.45 -15.37
CA ARG A 391 14.07 -12.81 -14.52
C ARG A 391 12.74 -12.30 -15.08
N GLU A 392 11.69 -13.05 -14.79
CA GLU A 392 10.32 -12.62 -14.98
C GLU A 392 9.90 -11.70 -13.83
N PRO A 393 9.45 -10.46 -14.09
CA PRO A 393 9.00 -9.58 -13.01
C PRO A 393 7.74 -10.09 -12.30
N PHE A 394 7.13 -11.16 -12.83
CA PHE A 394 5.95 -11.83 -12.28
C PHE A 394 6.31 -13.14 -11.55
N GLU A 395 7.58 -13.57 -11.56
CA GLU A 395 8.01 -14.75 -10.82
C GLU A 395 8.76 -14.35 -9.53
N PRO A 396 8.46 -15.01 -8.41
CA PRO A 396 9.18 -14.79 -7.17
C PRO A 396 10.57 -15.43 -7.22
N GLU A 397 11.52 -14.85 -6.52
CA GLU A 397 12.81 -15.47 -6.22
C GLU A 397 12.78 -15.98 -4.78
N LEU A 398 13.10 -17.26 -4.63
CA LEU A 398 13.00 -17.98 -3.36
C LEU A 398 14.35 -18.57 -2.95
N ASP A 399 14.67 -18.49 -1.66
CA ASP A 399 15.68 -19.34 -1.02
C ASP A 399 14.97 -20.40 -0.19
N GLY A 400 14.82 -21.60 -0.77
CA GLY A 400 13.95 -22.63 -0.21
C GLY A 400 12.48 -22.22 -0.33
N ASP A 401 11.82 -22.02 0.82
CA ASP A 401 10.40 -21.64 0.93
C ASP A 401 10.24 -20.17 1.37
N THR A 402 11.33 -19.38 1.38
CA THR A 402 11.33 -17.97 1.81
C THR A 402 11.57 -17.04 0.63
N TYR A 403 10.82 -15.95 0.57
CA TYR A 403 11.03 -14.91 -0.44
C TYR A 403 12.41 -14.25 -0.27
N VAL A 404 13.18 -14.21 -1.34
CA VAL A 404 14.31 -13.30 -1.51
C VAL A 404 13.83 -11.98 -2.13
N THR A 405 12.90 -12.10 -3.09
CA THR A 405 12.18 -10.96 -3.67
C THR A 405 10.88 -11.46 -4.28
N GLY A 406 9.77 -10.82 -3.96
CA GLY A 406 8.44 -11.10 -4.50
C GLY A 406 8.28 -10.65 -5.96
N PRO A 407 7.13 -10.98 -6.58
CA PRO A 407 6.77 -10.47 -7.88
C PRO A 407 6.20 -9.05 -7.79
N ARG A 408 6.33 -8.29 -8.88
CA ARG A 408 5.83 -6.91 -8.97
C ARG A 408 4.31 -6.86 -8.89
N TRP A 409 3.77 -5.76 -8.37
CA TRP A 409 2.34 -5.55 -8.19
C TRP A 409 1.64 -5.19 -9.51
N ARG A 410 1.64 -6.15 -10.44
CA ARG A 410 1.14 -6.01 -11.81
C ARG A 410 0.46 -7.30 -12.27
N LEU A 411 -0.54 -7.17 -13.14
CA LEU A 411 -1.13 -8.33 -13.80
C LEU A 411 -0.16 -8.87 -14.86
N LYS A 412 -0.13 -10.20 -15.00
CA LYS A 412 0.75 -10.90 -15.95
C LYS A 412 0.34 -10.58 -17.42
N PRO A 413 1.21 -9.95 -18.23
CA PRO A 413 0.97 -9.65 -19.63
C PRO A 413 1.68 -10.65 -20.55
N ASP A 414 1.35 -10.66 -21.85
CA ASP A 414 2.21 -11.34 -22.85
C ASP A 414 3.59 -10.69 -22.94
N LYS A 415 4.69 -11.46 -22.91
CA LYS A 415 6.07 -10.94 -22.87
C LYS A 415 6.74 -10.83 -24.25
N TYR A 416 6.28 -11.56 -25.26
CA TYR A 416 6.99 -11.66 -26.55
C TYR A 416 6.10 -11.49 -27.80
N GLY A 417 4.81 -11.19 -27.60
CA GLY A 417 3.85 -10.88 -28.66
C GLY A 417 3.14 -9.54 -28.48
N GLN A 418 3.58 -8.72 -27.53
CA GLN A 418 3.25 -7.30 -27.59
C GLN A 418 3.94 -6.73 -28.83
N ASP A 419 3.24 -5.91 -29.63
CA ASP A 419 3.91 -4.99 -30.55
C ASP A 419 4.59 -3.88 -29.71
N LEU A 420 5.41 -4.26 -28.73
CA LEU A 420 6.33 -3.35 -28.11
C LEU A 420 7.33 -2.96 -29.19
N PRO A 421 7.63 -1.67 -29.33
CA PRO A 421 8.70 -1.24 -30.20
C PRO A 421 9.98 -1.98 -29.80
N GLY A 422 10.57 -2.72 -30.74
CA GLY A 422 11.91 -3.26 -30.53
C GLY A 422 12.85 -2.11 -30.19
N VAL A 423 13.54 -2.21 -29.05
CA VAL A 423 14.49 -1.19 -28.59
C VAL A 423 15.80 -1.27 -29.40
N VAL A 424 15.94 -2.30 -30.23
CA VAL A 424 17.03 -2.47 -31.17
C VAL A 424 16.87 -1.55 -32.36
N ILE A 425 17.68 -0.49 -32.40
CA ILE A 425 17.95 0.23 -33.64
C ILE A 425 18.77 -0.70 -34.53
N PRO A 426 18.23 -1.18 -35.66
CA PRO A 426 19.07 -1.88 -36.61
C PRO A 426 20.10 -0.88 -37.15
N ILE A 427 21.37 -1.30 -37.17
CA ILE A 427 22.49 -0.48 -37.67
C ILE A 427 22.18 0.07 -39.08
N ASP A 428 21.39 -0.68 -39.86
CA ASP A 428 20.76 -0.23 -41.09
C ASP A 428 19.23 -0.20 -40.91
N PRO A 429 18.56 0.96 -40.99
CA PRO A 429 17.10 1.06 -40.89
C PRO A 429 16.32 0.33 -42.00
N SER A 430 17.00 -0.28 -42.96
CA SER A 430 16.40 -1.17 -43.96
C SER A 430 16.43 -2.67 -43.61
N ASP A 431 17.11 -3.05 -42.53
CA ASP A 431 17.09 -4.42 -42.03
C ASP A 431 15.74 -4.77 -41.37
N PRO A 432 15.27 -6.02 -41.48
CA PRO A 432 14.05 -6.45 -40.80
C PRO A 432 14.23 -6.39 -39.28
N LEU A 433 13.15 -6.05 -38.58
CA LEU A 433 13.13 -6.02 -37.11
C LEU A 433 13.56 -7.39 -36.55
N PRO A 434 14.38 -7.40 -35.49
CA PRO A 434 14.92 -8.64 -34.93
C PRO A 434 13.86 -9.51 -34.21
N ILE A 435 12.67 -8.97 -33.95
CA ILE A 435 11.58 -9.61 -33.20
C ILE A 435 10.31 -9.58 -34.04
N THR A 436 9.48 -10.62 -33.96
CA THR A 436 8.18 -10.69 -34.65
C THR A 436 7.07 -11.16 -33.73
N SER A 437 5.81 -10.84 -34.07
CA SER A 437 4.61 -11.30 -33.34
C SER A 437 4.42 -12.82 -33.23
N ALA A 438 5.33 -13.62 -33.80
CA ALA A 438 5.36 -15.06 -33.66
C ALA A 438 6.11 -15.56 -32.42
N GLU A 439 6.74 -14.67 -31.64
CA GLU A 439 7.60 -15.03 -30.52
C GLU A 439 6.90 -15.07 -29.14
N VAL A 440 5.56 -14.89 -29.10
CA VAL A 440 4.64 -14.95 -27.94
C VAL A 440 5.07 -15.90 -26.81
N LYS A 441 5.19 -15.38 -25.57
CA LYS A 441 5.44 -16.21 -24.37
C LYS A 441 4.15 -16.79 -23.81
N TYR A 442 3.18 -15.90 -23.66
CA TYR A 442 1.91 -16.14 -22.98
C TYR A 442 0.78 -15.76 -23.92
N GLU A 443 -0.21 -16.64 -24.08
CA GLU A 443 -1.36 -16.37 -24.92
C GLU A 443 -2.28 -15.36 -24.22
N VAL A 444 -2.39 -14.14 -24.76
CA VAL A 444 -3.35 -13.14 -24.29
C VAL A 444 -4.75 -13.75 -24.20
N GLY A 445 -5.42 -13.55 -23.06
CA GLY A 445 -6.74 -14.10 -22.78
C GLY A 445 -6.74 -15.54 -22.23
N ALA A 446 -5.59 -16.21 -22.13
CA ALA A 446 -5.49 -17.45 -21.38
C ALA A 446 -5.68 -17.17 -19.88
N GLU A 447 -6.36 -18.07 -19.16
CA GLU A 447 -6.46 -18.00 -17.71
C GLU A 447 -5.06 -18.09 -17.07
N THR A 448 -4.86 -17.39 -15.96
CA THR A 448 -3.64 -17.39 -15.15
C THR A 448 -3.99 -16.96 -13.72
N GLN A 449 -3.00 -17.03 -12.85
CA GLN A 449 -3.02 -16.46 -11.51
C GLN A 449 -1.74 -15.65 -11.31
N THR A 450 -1.85 -14.52 -10.62
CA THR A 450 -0.72 -13.74 -10.10
C THR A 450 -0.77 -13.84 -8.57
N VAL A 451 0.36 -14.13 -7.93
CA VAL A 451 0.47 -14.14 -6.47
C VAL A 451 1.48 -13.09 -6.05
N ILE A 452 1.06 -12.10 -5.27
CA ILE A 452 1.91 -11.02 -4.78
C ILE A 452 2.28 -11.29 -3.34
N ASN A 453 3.56 -11.17 -2.99
CA ASN A 453 3.97 -11.06 -1.59
C ASN A 453 3.76 -9.61 -1.13
N LEU A 454 2.86 -9.40 -0.19
CA LEU A 454 2.52 -8.07 0.32
C LEU A 454 3.59 -7.51 1.28
N LEU A 455 4.45 -8.38 1.81
CA LEU A 455 5.56 -8.02 2.70
C LEU A 455 6.88 -7.79 1.93
N ASP A 456 6.90 -7.95 0.60
CA ASP A 456 8.08 -7.71 -0.23
C ASP A 456 8.34 -6.21 -0.46
N TRP A 457 9.12 -5.60 0.43
CA TRP A 457 9.48 -4.19 0.38
C TRP A 457 11.00 -4.00 0.30
N ALA A 458 11.41 -2.89 -0.32
CA ALA A 458 12.82 -2.52 -0.40
C ALA A 458 13.39 -2.01 0.94
N THR A 459 12.51 -1.65 1.88
CA THR A 459 12.89 -1.21 3.22
C THR A 459 12.89 -2.38 4.20
N PRO A 460 13.69 -2.34 5.28
CA PRO A 460 13.85 -3.46 6.22
C PRO A 460 12.54 -4.00 6.81
N ILE A 461 11.57 -3.13 7.10
CA ILE A 461 10.26 -3.49 7.65
C ILE A 461 9.18 -2.98 6.71
N SER A 462 8.33 -3.89 6.22
CA SER A 462 7.16 -3.54 5.42
C SER A 462 6.15 -2.71 6.22
N PRO A 463 5.49 -1.71 5.62
CA PRO A 463 4.31 -1.09 6.22
C PRO A 463 3.19 -2.09 6.55
N LEU A 464 3.09 -3.18 5.77
CA LEU A 464 2.08 -4.23 5.92
C LEU A 464 2.54 -5.38 6.84
N GLU A 465 3.69 -5.28 7.50
CA GLU A 465 4.11 -6.26 8.51
C GLU A 465 3.44 -6.05 9.88
N ILE A 466 2.66 -4.97 10.06
CA ILE A 466 1.87 -4.71 11.27
C ILE A 466 0.43 -4.34 10.91
N SER A 467 -0.56 -4.83 11.65
CA SER A 467 -2.00 -4.62 11.39
C SER A 467 -2.37 -3.16 11.21
N ALA A 468 -1.73 -2.24 11.95
CA ALA A 468 -1.99 -0.81 11.83
C ALA A 468 -1.75 -0.27 10.41
N GLY A 469 -0.82 -0.85 9.65
CA GLY A 469 -0.56 -0.44 8.26
C GLY A 469 -1.62 -0.90 7.26
N TRP A 470 -2.51 -1.81 7.66
CA TRP A 470 -3.63 -2.29 6.84
C TRP A 470 -4.92 -1.51 7.10
N GLN A 471 -5.11 -1.01 8.32
CA GLN A 471 -6.31 -0.25 8.72
C GLN A 471 -6.09 1.25 8.60
N ASN A 472 -5.30 1.65 7.61
CA ASN A 472 -4.75 2.98 7.56
C ASN A 472 -5.71 3.93 6.83
N ASN A 473 -6.07 5.03 7.50
CA ASN A 473 -6.79 6.16 6.90
C ASN A 473 -8.23 5.85 6.49
N ALA A 474 -8.88 4.97 7.24
CA ALA A 474 -10.28 4.63 7.06
C ALA A 474 -11.20 5.86 6.99
N GLY A 475 -12.15 5.82 6.06
CA GLY A 475 -13.10 6.91 5.80
C GLY A 475 -12.54 8.04 4.93
N THR A 476 -11.31 7.90 4.42
CA THR A 476 -10.71 8.82 3.44
C THR A 476 -10.69 8.21 2.04
N VAL A 477 -10.33 9.04 1.06
CA VAL A 477 -10.15 8.61 -0.33
C VAL A 477 -8.73 8.96 -0.74
N SER A 478 -8.02 7.99 -1.27
CA SER A 478 -6.64 8.15 -1.70
C SER A 478 -6.53 9.13 -2.88
N ALA A 479 -5.33 9.61 -3.18
CA ALA A 479 -5.10 10.49 -4.34
C ALA A 479 -5.49 9.84 -5.68
N ASN A 480 -5.52 8.50 -5.73
CA ASN A 480 -5.93 7.72 -6.89
C ASN A 480 -7.42 7.30 -6.86
N GLY A 481 -8.20 7.81 -5.90
CA GLY A 481 -9.63 7.55 -5.82
C GLY A 481 -9.99 6.20 -5.21
N LEU A 482 -9.07 5.55 -4.48
CA LEU A 482 -9.39 4.34 -3.71
C LEU A 482 -10.04 4.76 -2.38
N ASN A 483 -11.24 4.25 -2.09
CA ASN A 483 -11.80 4.38 -0.75
C ASN A 483 -10.96 3.57 0.24
N LEU A 484 -10.53 4.19 1.32
CA LEU A 484 -9.82 3.53 2.40
C LEU A 484 -10.79 3.24 3.54
N THR A 485 -10.72 2.03 4.07
CA THR A 485 -11.61 1.44 5.06
C THR A 485 -10.77 0.77 6.16
N ASP A 486 -11.45 0.17 7.15
CA ASP A 486 -10.82 -0.66 8.18
C ASP A 486 -10.55 -2.10 7.69
N ASP A 487 -10.84 -2.40 6.43
CA ASP A 487 -10.55 -3.66 5.75
C ASP A 487 -9.43 -3.44 4.73
N PHE A 488 -8.97 -4.53 4.10
CA PHE A 488 -7.90 -4.45 3.12
C PHE A 488 -8.42 -3.97 1.76
N ASP A 489 -8.02 -2.77 1.37
CA ASP A 489 -8.48 -2.12 0.16
C ASP A 489 -7.49 -2.32 -0.99
N ILE A 490 -8.00 -2.61 -2.17
CA ILE A 490 -7.18 -2.90 -3.34
C ILE A 490 -7.77 -2.23 -4.57
N ALA A 491 -6.94 -1.46 -5.28
CA ALA A 491 -7.27 -0.94 -6.59
C ALA A 491 -6.61 -1.76 -7.71
N PHE A 492 -7.35 -1.99 -8.79
CA PHE A 492 -6.88 -2.55 -10.05
C PHE A 492 -7.02 -1.50 -11.15
N TYR A 493 -5.98 -1.39 -11.97
CA TYR A 493 -5.93 -0.44 -13.08
C TYR A 493 -5.73 -1.23 -14.36
N ILE A 494 -6.81 -1.39 -15.13
CA ILE A 494 -6.75 -1.95 -16.47
C ILE A 494 -6.55 -0.78 -17.42
N LYS A 495 -5.39 -0.74 -18.10
CA LYS A 495 -4.96 0.46 -18.83
C LYS A 495 -5.00 0.23 -20.33
N GLY A 496 -5.53 1.20 -21.07
CA GLY A 496 -5.25 1.51 -22.46
C GLY A 496 -5.36 0.36 -23.48
N ASP A 497 -6.17 -0.67 -23.21
CA ASP A 497 -6.29 -1.82 -24.11
C ASP A 497 -7.71 -2.21 -24.55
N VAL A 498 -7.83 -2.49 -25.85
CA VAL A 498 -9.11 -2.77 -26.51
C VAL A 498 -9.48 -4.26 -26.46
N LYS A 499 -8.51 -5.17 -26.26
CA LYS A 499 -8.82 -6.60 -26.12
C LYS A 499 -9.37 -6.82 -24.70
N PRO A 500 -10.44 -7.62 -24.56
CA PRO A 500 -10.99 -7.84 -23.24
C PRO A 500 -10.02 -8.60 -22.33
N ALA A 501 -9.86 -8.12 -21.10
CA ALA A 501 -9.26 -8.85 -19.99
C ALA A 501 -10.38 -9.26 -19.01
N THR A 502 -10.25 -10.44 -18.41
CA THR A 502 -11.17 -10.90 -17.36
C THR A 502 -10.44 -10.94 -16.04
N ILE A 503 -11.03 -10.35 -15.01
CA ILE A 503 -10.59 -10.47 -13.61
C ILE A 503 -11.66 -11.25 -12.87
N TYR A 504 -11.30 -12.38 -12.27
CA TYR A 504 -12.25 -13.30 -11.67
C TYR A 504 -12.45 -13.00 -10.18
N SER A 505 -11.36 -13.06 -9.43
CA SER A 505 -11.37 -12.91 -7.98
C SER A 505 -10.01 -12.47 -7.48
N THR A 506 -10.01 -11.92 -6.28
CA THR A 506 -8.81 -11.68 -5.49
C THR A 506 -8.97 -12.33 -4.12
N GLU A 507 -7.90 -12.91 -3.60
CA GLU A 507 -7.89 -13.63 -2.33
C GLU A 507 -6.69 -13.18 -1.49
N LEU A 508 -6.96 -12.76 -0.26
CA LEU A 508 -5.96 -12.41 0.74
C LEU A 508 -5.69 -13.65 1.59
N VAL A 509 -4.41 -14.00 1.75
CA VAL A 509 -3.93 -15.17 2.49
C VAL A 509 -2.91 -14.68 3.51
N MET A 510 -3.16 -14.89 4.81
CA MET A 510 -2.31 -14.31 5.87
C MET A 510 -2.05 -15.26 7.04
N ASP A 511 -0.85 -15.12 7.62
CA ASP A 511 -0.48 -15.59 8.95
C ASP A 511 -0.04 -14.38 9.79
N TYR A 512 -0.50 -14.30 11.03
CA TYR A 512 -0.17 -13.20 11.92
C TYR A 512 -0.15 -13.64 13.39
N GLU A 513 0.53 -12.85 14.21
CA GLU A 513 0.62 -13.07 15.65
C GLU A 513 0.40 -11.75 16.40
N GLU A 514 -0.24 -11.80 17.56
CA GLU A 514 -0.49 -10.62 18.38
C GLU A 514 0.82 -10.04 18.93
N VAL A 515 0.98 -8.72 18.87
CA VAL A 515 2.11 -7.98 19.39
C VAL A 515 1.81 -7.52 20.81
N THR A 516 2.70 -7.81 21.73
CA THR A 516 2.55 -7.38 23.13
C THR A 516 2.68 -5.87 23.27
N LEU A 517 1.62 -5.23 23.77
CA LEU A 517 1.65 -3.83 24.20
C LEU A 517 2.31 -3.71 25.58
N HIS A 518 3.28 -2.81 25.71
CA HIS A 518 3.97 -2.57 26.97
C HIS A 518 3.55 -1.27 27.65
N GLU A 519 3.22 -1.41 28.94
CA GLU A 519 2.88 -0.32 29.85
C GLU A 519 3.90 0.83 29.87
N VAL A 520 3.42 2.01 30.28
CA VAL A 520 4.24 3.22 30.39
C VAL A 520 5.45 2.99 31.30
N GLY A 521 6.65 3.31 30.80
CA GLY A 521 7.89 3.21 31.57
C GLY A 521 8.51 1.82 31.64
N ALA A 522 8.00 0.85 30.90
CA ALA A 522 8.57 -0.49 30.82
C ALA A 522 9.97 -0.51 30.16
N GLU A 523 10.83 -1.43 30.62
CA GLU A 523 12.03 -1.86 29.91
C GLU A 523 11.65 -3.00 28.97
N ILE A 524 11.87 -2.81 27.67
CA ILE A 524 11.44 -3.72 26.60
C ILE A 524 12.70 -4.20 25.88
N THR A 525 12.84 -5.51 25.72
CA THR A 525 14.03 -6.13 25.13
C THR A 525 13.63 -7.17 24.11
N GLY A 526 14.11 -7.02 22.88
CA GLY A 526 13.97 -7.99 21.81
C GLY A 526 14.97 -9.13 21.90
N THR A 527 15.20 -9.76 20.76
CA THR A 527 15.85 -11.05 20.56
C THR A 527 17.07 -10.90 19.64
N GLU A 528 17.44 -11.96 18.91
CA GLU A 528 18.50 -11.90 17.88
C GLU A 528 17.91 -11.88 16.46
N GLY A 529 16.57 -11.86 16.32
CA GLY A 529 15.87 -11.70 15.05
C GLY A 529 14.97 -10.47 15.06
N SER A 530 14.30 -10.17 13.96
CA SER A 530 13.46 -8.99 13.80
C SER A 530 12.28 -8.95 14.79
N ASP A 531 12.23 -7.93 15.64
CA ASP A 531 11.25 -7.76 16.71
C ASP A 531 10.33 -6.54 16.53
N PHE A 532 9.09 -6.68 17.02
CA PHE A 532 8.07 -5.63 17.00
C PHE A 532 7.82 -5.19 18.44
N LEU A 533 8.45 -4.10 18.86
CA LEU A 533 8.48 -3.65 20.23
C LEU A 533 7.57 -2.43 20.41
N VAL A 534 6.42 -2.61 21.06
CA VAL A 534 5.39 -1.57 21.18
C VAL A 534 5.29 -1.06 22.62
N GLY A 535 5.55 0.24 22.80
CA GLY A 535 5.45 0.92 24.09
C GLY A 535 4.40 2.03 24.10
N ILE A 536 3.57 2.07 25.15
CA ILE A 536 2.53 3.10 25.33
C ILE A 536 3.14 4.47 25.67
N GLY A 537 4.36 4.53 26.20
CA GLY A 537 5.08 5.78 26.42
C GLY A 537 6.18 5.72 27.50
N SER A 538 7.14 6.64 27.47
CA SER A 538 8.27 6.70 28.43
C SER A 538 9.09 5.41 28.53
N ASN A 539 9.07 4.56 27.51
CA ASN A 539 9.67 3.23 27.55
C ASN A 539 11.18 3.28 27.28
N SER A 540 11.88 2.21 27.67
CA SER A 540 13.27 1.98 27.30
C SER A 540 13.35 0.71 26.46
N PHE A 541 13.83 0.83 25.23
CA PHE A 541 13.93 -0.25 24.26
C PHE A 541 15.36 -0.73 24.07
N THR A 542 15.52 -2.03 23.83
CA THR A 542 16.75 -2.67 23.34
C THR A 542 16.33 -3.72 22.33
N GLY A 543 16.56 -3.48 21.05
CA GLY A 543 16.12 -4.37 19.95
C GLY A 543 16.90 -5.67 19.94
N GLY A 544 18.23 -5.56 19.96
CA GLY A 544 19.12 -6.70 19.82
C GLY A 544 19.76 -6.73 18.43
N ALA A 545 19.53 -7.80 17.68
CA ALA A 545 19.97 -7.93 16.29
C ALA A 545 18.77 -8.33 15.44
N GLY A 546 18.81 -8.02 14.14
CA GLY A 546 17.64 -8.18 13.27
C GLY A 546 17.13 -6.81 12.85
N GLU A 547 16.01 -6.78 12.15
CA GLU A 547 15.34 -5.55 11.73
C GLU A 547 14.23 -5.25 12.75
N ASP A 548 14.44 -4.26 13.62
CA ASP A 548 13.54 -4.01 14.75
C ASP A 548 12.61 -2.82 14.51
N LEU A 549 11.32 -2.99 14.81
CA LEU A 549 10.34 -1.92 14.85
C LEU A 549 10.12 -1.44 16.29
N PHE A 550 10.48 -0.20 16.57
CA PHE A 550 10.22 0.45 17.86
C PHE A 550 9.01 1.37 17.75
N VAL A 551 7.83 0.92 18.17
CA VAL A 551 6.61 1.77 18.18
C VAL A 551 6.60 2.63 19.44
N LEU A 552 6.60 3.94 19.21
CA LEU A 552 6.82 4.96 20.23
C LEU A 552 5.50 5.57 20.67
N SER A 553 5.17 5.52 21.96
CA SER A 553 4.02 6.23 22.53
C SER A 553 2.68 5.94 21.84
N TYR A 554 2.37 4.67 21.59
CA TYR A 554 1.13 4.26 20.90
C TYR A 554 -0.16 4.79 21.57
N GLY A 555 -0.11 5.13 22.86
CA GLY A 555 -1.24 5.75 23.60
C GLY A 555 -1.53 7.22 23.28
N THR A 556 -0.85 7.83 22.31
CA THR A 556 -1.02 9.26 21.98
C THR A 556 -2.42 9.54 21.42
N SER A 557 -2.97 8.64 20.62
CA SER A 557 -4.31 8.72 20.01
C SER A 557 -5.45 8.88 21.03
N VAL A 558 -5.27 8.35 22.24
CA VAL A 558 -6.27 8.39 23.32
C VAL A 558 -6.02 9.54 24.29
N THR A 559 -4.76 9.83 24.60
CA THR A 559 -4.40 10.73 25.70
C THR A 559 -4.07 12.15 25.29
N ASP A 560 -3.83 12.41 23.99
CA ASP A 560 -3.20 13.64 23.47
C ASP A 560 -1.83 13.94 24.09
N VAL A 561 -1.16 12.96 24.72
CA VAL A 561 0.08 13.16 25.46
C VAL A 561 1.20 12.28 24.91
N ILE A 562 2.22 12.94 24.36
CA ILE A 562 3.47 12.27 23.98
C ILE A 562 4.37 12.14 25.20
N THR A 563 4.96 10.96 25.40
CA THR A 563 6.03 10.80 26.39
C THR A 563 7.25 10.12 25.81
N ALA A 564 8.37 10.85 25.81
CA ALA A 564 9.60 10.44 25.15
C ALA A 564 10.13 9.09 25.64
N SER A 565 10.35 8.17 24.71
CA SER A 565 11.01 6.88 24.96
C SER A 565 12.51 6.93 24.62
N VAL A 566 13.27 5.93 25.06
CA VAL A 566 14.70 5.79 24.76
C VAL A 566 14.94 4.49 24.01
N VAL A 567 15.66 4.55 22.89
CA VAL A 567 16.12 3.36 22.16
C VAL A 567 17.63 3.24 22.35
N ALA A 568 18.09 2.10 22.86
CA ALA A 568 19.47 1.93 23.32
C ALA A 568 20.44 1.54 22.19
N ASP A 569 19.97 0.86 21.15
CA ASP A 569 20.80 0.13 20.18
C ASP A 569 20.32 0.24 18.73
N PHE A 570 19.54 1.27 18.40
CA PHE A 570 19.02 1.51 17.04
C PHE A 570 20.12 1.46 15.96
N GLU A 571 19.97 0.55 14.99
CA GLU A 571 20.84 0.36 13.83
C GLU A 571 20.29 1.08 12.58
N VAL A 572 21.04 2.07 12.10
CA VAL A 572 20.65 2.88 10.94
C VAL A 572 20.55 2.04 9.67
N GLY A 573 19.38 2.12 9.00
CA GLY A 573 19.13 1.41 7.75
C GLY A 573 18.75 -0.06 7.94
N VAL A 574 18.57 -0.50 9.18
CA VAL A 574 18.13 -1.84 9.56
C VAL A 574 16.86 -1.73 10.42
N ASP A 575 16.85 -0.84 11.41
CA ASP A 575 15.71 -0.64 12.30
C ASP A 575 14.77 0.49 11.83
N LYS A 576 13.52 0.46 12.32
CA LYS A 576 12.53 1.53 12.12
C LYS A 576 11.91 2.03 13.42
N LEU A 577 11.49 3.29 13.40
CA LEU A 577 10.66 3.90 14.43
C LEU A 577 9.20 3.91 13.97
N GLY A 578 8.30 3.36 14.77
CA GLY A 578 6.87 3.44 14.56
C GLY A 578 6.28 4.68 15.23
N LEU A 579 5.69 5.58 14.43
CA LEU A 579 4.82 6.66 14.88
C LEU A 579 3.38 6.27 14.53
N ILE A 580 2.82 5.40 15.35
CA ILE A 580 1.48 4.82 15.13
C ILE A 580 0.48 5.50 16.06
N GLY A 581 -0.64 5.98 15.53
CA GLY A 581 -1.70 6.63 16.33
C GLY A 581 -1.34 8.02 16.87
N PHE A 582 -0.70 8.86 16.04
CA PHE A 582 -0.32 10.24 16.39
C PHE A 582 -1.31 11.30 15.92
N ASP A 583 -2.42 10.89 15.31
CA ASP A 583 -3.48 11.73 14.73
C ASP A 583 -4.24 12.59 15.76
N ALA A 584 -4.20 12.22 17.03
CA ALA A 584 -4.66 13.04 18.17
C ALA A 584 -3.95 14.40 18.29
N LEU A 585 -2.73 14.52 17.75
CA LEU A 585 -2.00 15.76 17.75
C LEU A 585 -2.64 16.73 16.76
N ALA A 586 -3.33 17.75 17.29
CA ALA A 586 -4.04 18.75 16.49
C ALA A 586 -3.18 19.48 15.43
N GLY A 587 -1.85 19.43 15.55
CA GLY A 587 -0.89 20.00 14.61
C GLY A 587 -0.30 19.02 13.60
N PHE A 588 -0.48 17.70 13.79
CA PHE A 588 0.18 16.66 12.99
C PHE A 588 -0.87 15.70 12.43
N ASN A 589 -1.19 15.88 11.16
CA ASN A 589 -1.96 14.90 10.41
C ASN A 589 -1.02 13.92 9.72
N ILE A 590 -1.10 12.67 10.14
CA ILE A 590 -0.30 11.56 9.64
C ILE A 590 -0.47 11.29 8.13
N ASP A 591 -1.58 11.73 7.56
CA ASP A 591 -1.97 11.54 6.15
C ASP A 591 -1.47 12.66 5.27
N SER A 592 -1.09 13.78 5.87
CA SER A 592 -0.53 14.91 5.17
C SER A 592 0.97 14.70 4.98
N VAL A 593 1.38 14.50 3.72
CA VAL A 593 2.81 14.47 3.37
C VAL A 593 3.51 15.77 3.80
N GLU A 594 2.80 16.91 3.74
CA GLU A 594 3.32 18.20 4.21
C GLU A 594 3.60 18.19 5.72
N ASP A 595 2.77 17.49 6.51
CA ASP A 595 2.89 17.43 7.97
C ASP A 595 4.03 16.51 8.41
N ARG A 596 4.55 15.63 7.54
CA ARG A 596 5.78 14.87 7.80
C ARG A 596 6.98 15.79 8.07
N ALA A 597 6.95 17.04 7.59
CA ALA A 597 7.95 18.05 7.91
C ALA A 597 7.94 18.49 9.41
N LEU A 598 6.90 18.13 10.16
CA LEU A 598 6.82 18.36 11.61
C LEU A 598 7.59 17.31 12.40
N ILE A 599 8.03 16.22 11.76
CA ILE A 599 8.98 15.28 12.33
C ILE A 599 10.37 15.92 12.21
N SER A 600 10.92 16.31 13.35
CA SER A 600 12.20 17.01 13.44
C SER A 600 13.22 16.20 14.22
N GLN A 601 14.48 16.34 13.83
CA GLN A 601 15.59 15.64 14.43
C GLN A 601 16.56 16.64 15.06
N GLY A 602 17.15 16.25 16.18
CA GLY A 602 18.11 17.04 16.94
C GLY A 602 19.23 16.18 17.50
N VAL A 603 20.21 16.82 18.13
CA VAL A 603 21.35 16.13 18.74
C VAL A 603 21.47 16.47 20.21
N SER A 604 21.66 15.45 21.04
CA SER A 604 21.96 15.58 22.46
C SER A 604 23.22 14.79 22.81
N GLY A 605 24.38 15.41 22.64
CA GLY A 605 25.66 14.71 22.84
C GLY A 605 25.96 13.77 21.67
N ASP A 606 26.05 12.47 21.94
CA ASP A 606 26.25 11.45 20.91
C ASP A 606 24.90 10.87 20.40
N ASP A 607 23.79 11.27 21.03
CA ASP A 607 22.45 10.73 20.80
C ASP A 607 21.67 11.59 19.79
N LEU A 608 20.83 10.93 19.00
CA LEU A 608 19.87 11.58 18.10
C LEU A 608 18.53 11.71 18.82
N THR A 609 17.90 12.89 18.77
CA THR A 609 16.57 13.12 19.34
C THR A 609 15.54 13.28 18.22
N VAL A 610 14.37 12.68 18.37
CA VAL A 610 13.25 12.78 17.43
C VAL A 610 12.09 13.48 18.11
N SER A 611 11.55 14.50 17.47
CA SER A 611 10.39 15.26 17.92
C SER A 611 9.30 15.32 16.86
N VAL A 612 8.03 15.31 17.27
CA VAL A 612 6.86 15.51 16.41
C VAL A 612 6.15 16.78 16.88
N ASP A 613 5.94 17.74 15.97
CA ASP A 613 5.39 19.07 16.27
C ASP A 613 6.09 19.76 17.46
N GLY A 614 7.42 19.57 17.56
CA GLY A 614 8.27 20.13 18.62
C GLY A 614 8.25 19.38 19.95
N GLU A 615 7.40 18.37 20.13
CA GLU A 615 7.37 17.52 21.33
C GLU A 615 8.31 16.32 21.15
N LEU A 616 9.15 16.04 22.15
CA LEU A 616 10.14 14.96 22.09
C LEU A 616 9.46 13.58 22.18
N VAL A 617 9.67 12.73 21.17
CA VAL A 617 9.09 11.37 21.09
C VAL A 617 10.13 10.30 21.40
N ALA A 618 11.37 10.46 20.95
CA ALA A 618 12.43 9.49 21.19
C ALA A 618 13.82 10.11 21.36
N THR A 619 14.66 9.43 22.13
CA THR A 619 16.12 9.61 22.13
C THR A 619 16.76 8.29 21.71
N LEU A 620 17.53 8.31 20.62
CA LEU A 620 18.25 7.17 20.08
C LEU A 620 19.71 7.26 20.48
N THR A 621 20.15 6.33 21.32
CA THR A 621 21.45 6.40 21.98
C THR A 621 22.57 6.17 20.98
N GLY A 622 23.54 7.09 20.89
CA GLY A 622 24.72 6.96 20.03
C GLY A 622 24.49 7.11 18.51
N VAL A 623 23.24 7.26 18.06
CA VAL A 623 22.90 7.29 16.63
C VAL A 623 23.45 8.54 15.92
N ALA A 624 23.46 9.70 16.57
CA ALA A 624 24.04 10.91 15.97
C ALA A 624 25.54 10.73 15.68
N ALA A 625 26.27 10.07 16.60
CA ALA A 625 27.67 9.72 16.39
C ALA A 625 27.86 8.68 15.26
N ALA A 626 26.95 7.71 15.12
CA ALA A 626 26.98 6.71 14.06
C ALA A 626 26.76 7.33 12.67
N LEU A 627 25.83 8.28 12.57
CA LEU A 627 25.55 9.05 11.36
C LEU A 627 26.63 10.12 11.07
N GLY A 628 27.50 10.42 12.04
CA GLY A 628 28.53 11.45 11.90
C GLY A 628 27.99 12.88 11.96
N VAL A 629 26.79 13.07 12.52
CA VAL A 629 26.11 14.36 12.63
C VAL A 629 26.83 15.27 13.63
N GLY A 630 26.83 16.56 13.34
CA GLY A 630 27.44 17.60 14.17
C GLY A 630 26.65 17.93 15.44
N ALA A 631 26.72 19.20 15.86
CA ALA A 631 25.97 19.68 17.03
C ALA A 631 24.50 19.98 16.73
N GLU A 632 24.14 20.01 15.45
CA GLU A 632 22.81 20.24 14.88
C GLU A 632 22.68 19.27 13.69
N VAL A 633 21.44 18.91 13.34
CA VAL A 633 21.15 18.09 12.15
C VAL A 633 20.96 19.06 10.98
N ASP A 634 21.90 19.11 10.05
CA ASP A 634 21.73 19.89 8.82
C ASP A 634 20.75 19.18 7.86
N PRO A 635 20.07 19.89 6.94
CA PRO A 635 19.21 19.27 5.94
C PRO A 635 19.94 18.17 5.15
N GLY A 636 19.34 16.99 5.04
CA GLY A 636 19.94 15.80 4.42
C GLY A 636 20.90 15.01 5.33
N GLU A 637 21.18 15.50 6.54
CA GLU A 637 21.76 14.70 7.63
C GLU A 637 20.65 14.09 8.51
N GLY A 638 21.00 13.09 9.33
CA GLY A 638 20.03 12.41 10.19
C GLY A 638 19.45 11.14 9.55
N LEU A 639 18.32 10.69 10.09
CA LEU A 639 17.54 9.58 9.56
C LEU A 639 16.64 10.04 8.42
N SER A 640 16.49 9.20 7.41
CA SER A 640 15.51 9.38 6.33
C SER A 640 14.10 9.15 6.87
N ILE A 641 13.18 10.11 6.68
CA ILE A 641 11.80 9.96 7.14
C ILE A 641 11.11 8.79 6.43
N SER A 642 11.34 8.62 5.12
CA SER A 642 10.72 7.53 4.35
C SER A 642 11.25 6.15 4.72
N ASP A 643 12.53 6.06 5.10
CA ASP A 643 13.20 4.76 5.24
C ASP A 643 13.29 4.30 6.69
N SER A 644 13.39 5.24 7.65
CA SER A 644 13.59 4.95 9.07
C SER A 644 12.33 5.07 9.92
N PHE A 645 11.22 5.55 9.36
CA PHE A 645 9.97 5.72 10.09
C PHE A 645 8.84 4.93 9.41
N LEU A 646 8.07 4.22 10.23
CA LEU A 646 6.76 3.72 9.89
C LEU A 646 5.72 4.64 10.50
N ILE A 647 4.94 5.30 9.65
CA ILE A 647 4.00 6.35 10.03
C ILE A 647 2.64 5.90 9.52
N THR A 648 1.73 5.55 10.43
CA THR A 648 0.40 5.05 10.08
C THR A 648 -0.61 5.33 11.18
N ASN A 649 -1.86 5.51 10.80
CA ASN A 649 -2.97 5.68 11.71
C ASN A 649 -3.96 4.54 11.53
N PRO A 650 -4.13 3.64 12.51
CA PRO A 650 -5.08 2.54 12.41
C PRO A 650 -6.55 3.01 12.47
N GLY A 651 -6.82 4.32 12.42
CA GLY A 651 -8.15 4.91 12.54
C GLY A 651 -8.74 4.77 13.94
N PRO A 652 -9.92 5.37 14.20
CA PRO A 652 -10.71 4.99 15.35
C PRO A 652 -11.04 3.48 15.24
N GLY A 653 -11.08 2.77 16.37
CA GLY A 653 -11.80 1.50 16.36
C GLY A 653 -13.24 1.74 15.99
N GLU A 654 -13.80 0.84 15.20
CA GLU A 654 -15.16 0.44 15.52
C GLU A 654 -15.08 -0.01 17.00
N PRO A 655 -15.82 0.63 17.92
CA PRO A 655 -16.02 0.03 19.22
C PRO A 655 -16.42 -1.41 18.91
N GLY A 656 -15.71 -2.41 19.47
CA GLY A 656 -16.20 -3.77 19.36
C GLY A 656 -17.69 -3.73 19.70
N ASP A 657 -18.53 -4.37 18.89
CA ASP A 657 -20.01 -4.25 18.96
C ASP A 657 -20.60 -4.67 20.33
N ASP A 658 -19.77 -4.91 21.34
CA ASP A 658 -20.06 -4.90 22.77
C ASP A 658 -20.51 -3.51 23.26
N ASP A 659 -21.79 -3.21 23.07
CA ASP A 659 -22.41 -1.96 23.52
C ASP A 659 -22.35 -1.89 25.06
N THR A 660 -21.47 -1.04 25.61
CA THR A 660 -21.39 -0.85 27.07
C THR A 660 -22.52 0.05 27.56
N ILE A 661 -23.57 -0.55 28.11
CA ILE A 661 -24.77 0.13 28.58
C ILE A 661 -24.69 0.36 30.09
N VAL A 662 -24.40 1.61 30.48
CA VAL A 662 -24.24 2.00 31.89
C VAL A 662 -25.46 2.71 32.44
N GLY A 663 -25.99 2.18 33.54
CA GLY A 663 -27.05 2.76 34.35
C GLY A 663 -26.61 3.94 35.21
N THR A 664 -27.38 4.22 36.25
CA THR A 664 -27.15 5.32 37.18
C THR A 664 -27.11 4.82 38.63
N ALA A 665 -26.94 5.74 39.58
CA ALA A 665 -27.06 5.39 41.01
C ALA A 665 -28.53 5.34 41.51
N GLY A 666 -29.50 5.17 40.60
CA GLY A 666 -30.93 5.04 40.91
C GLY A 666 -31.57 3.90 40.12
N PRO A 667 -32.88 3.63 40.31
CA PRO A 667 -33.54 2.52 39.63
C PRO A 667 -33.69 2.76 38.12
N ASP A 668 -33.14 1.85 37.32
CA ASP A 668 -33.06 1.95 35.87
C ASP A 668 -33.75 0.78 35.13
N VAL A 669 -34.00 1.00 33.85
CA VAL A 669 -34.44 -0.03 32.89
C VAL A 669 -33.48 0.06 31.71
N LEU A 670 -32.59 -0.91 31.61
CA LEU A 670 -31.54 -1.01 30.60
C LEU A 670 -31.90 -2.15 29.65
N THR A 671 -31.71 -1.92 28.36
CA THR A 671 -32.04 -2.88 27.30
C THR A 671 -30.94 -2.83 26.28
N GLY A 672 -30.33 -3.99 26.07
CA GLY A 672 -29.31 -4.28 25.07
C GLY A 672 -29.82 -4.21 23.64
N THR A 673 -28.97 -4.66 22.74
CA THR A 673 -29.15 -4.68 21.29
C THR A 673 -29.44 -6.10 20.80
N ASP A 674 -29.31 -6.38 19.50
CA ASP A 674 -29.40 -7.77 19.01
C ASP A 674 -27.98 -8.38 18.84
N ASP A 675 -26.94 -7.66 19.30
CA ASP A 675 -25.51 -7.99 19.30
C ASP A 675 -25.03 -8.15 20.76
N SER A 676 -23.80 -8.64 21.00
CA SER A 676 -23.27 -8.83 22.36
C SER A 676 -23.22 -7.49 23.13
N ASP A 677 -23.60 -7.45 24.40
CA ASP A 677 -23.58 -6.22 25.20
C ASP A 677 -22.87 -6.38 26.56
N VAL A 678 -22.34 -5.27 27.10
CA VAL A 678 -21.93 -5.17 28.52
C VAL A 678 -22.88 -4.23 29.26
N ILE A 679 -23.76 -4.78 30.10
CA ILE A 679 -24.80 -4.02 30.78
C ILE A 679 -24.52 -3.87 32.28
N LEU A 680 -24.25 -2.62 32.71
CA LEU A 680 -23.88 -2.27 34.09
C LEU A 680 -24.99 -1.46 34.79
N GLY A 681 -25.71 -2.08 35.73
CA GLY A 681 -26.80 -1.46 36.51
C GLY A 681 -26.34 -0.44 37.56
N LEU A 682 -25.11 -0.60 38.08
CA LEU A 682 -24.49 0.20 39.13
C LEU A 682 -25.17 0.14 40.51
N ALA A 683 -26.00 1.11 40.88
CA ALA A 683 -26.61 1.12 42.21
C ALA A 683 -28.09 1.45 42.09
N GLY A 684 -28.97 0.56 42.55
CA GLY A 684 -30.35 0.73 42.14
C GLY A 684 -31.24 -0.44 42.52
N ASN A 685 -32.32 -0.57 41.75
CA ASN A 685 -33.15 -1.77 41.76
C ASN A 685 -33.62 -1.90 40.31
N ASP A 686 -32.78 -2.52 39.51
CA ASP A 686 -32.70 -2.31 38.08
C ASP A 686 -33.39 -3.46 37.33
N TYR A 687 -33.68 -3.19 36.07
CA TYR A 687 -34.14 -4.19 35.11
C TYR A 687 -33.18 -4.16 33.93
N LEU A 688 -32.41 -5.23 33.77
CA LEU A 688 -31.48 -5.42 32.65
C LEU A 688 -32.04 -6.50 31.73
N TYR A 689 -32.02 -6.22 30.43
CA TYR A 689 -32.41 -7.13 29.36
C TYR A 689 -31.29 -7.13 28.31
N GLY A 690 -30.61 -8.25 28.10
CA GLY A 690 -29.56 -8.41 27.09
C GLY A 690 -30.12 -8.46 25.67
N LEU A 691 -31.05 -9.40 25.44
CA LEU A 691 -31.82 -9.69 24.21
C LEU A 691 -31.22 -10.81 23.35
N ALA A 692 -30.35 -10.54 22.39
CA ALA A 692 -29.65 -11.55 21.59
C ALA A 692 -28.20 -11.12 21.49
N GLY A 693 -27.25 -12.05 21.47
CA GLY A 693 -25.84 -11.73 21.65
C GLY A 693 -25.25 -12.48 22.85
N GLU A 694 -23.92 -12.54 22.96
CA GLU A 694 -23.27 -13.10 24.16
C GLU A 694 -23.10 -11.99 25.21
N ASP A 695 -24.09 -11.83 26.08
CA ASP A 695 -24.19 -10.64 26.94
C ASP A 695 -23.51 -10.80 28.30
N VAL A 696 -22.95 -9.71 28.83
CA VAL A 696 -22.45 -9.61 30.22
C VAL A 696 -23.35 -8.69 31.04
N LEU A 697 -24.01 -9.22 32.08
CA LEU A 697 -24.95 -8.46 32.91
C LEU A 697 -24.47 -8.35 34.36
N ASP A 698 -24.12 -7.13 34.78
CA ASP A 698 -23.87 -6.77 36.18
C ASP A 698 -25.00 -5.88 36.73
N GLY A 699 -25.79 -6.41 37.66
CA GLY A 699 -26.83 -5.64 38.35
C GLY A 699 -26.27 -4.55 39.26
N GLY A 700 -25.02 -4.69 39.71
CA GLY A 700 -24.42 -3.84 40.72
C GLY A 700 -25.09 -4.00 42.09
N SER A 701 -25.07 -2.95 42.91
CA SER A 701 -25.65 -3.00 44.26
C SER A 701 -27.16 -2.72 44.26
N GLY A 702 -27.97 -3.67 44.74
CA GLY A 702 -29.41 -3.44 44.67
C GLY A 702 -30.31 -4.65 44.88
N LEU A 703 -31.52 -4.52 44.33
CA LEU A 703 -32.39 -5.65 44.04
C LEU A 703 -32.73 -5.63 42.56
N ASP A 704 -31.95 -6.39 41.82
CA ASP A 704 -31.87 -6.27 40.38
C ASP A 704 -32.52 -7.47 39.69
N ARG A 705 -32.95 -7.26 38.45
CA ARG A 705 -33.67 -8.24 37.64
C ARG A 705 -32.99 -8.34 36.30
N LEU A 706 -32.36 -9.49 36.08
CA LEU A 706 -31.50 -9.75 34.95
C LEU A 706 -32.19 -10.77 34.04
N THR A 707 -32.18 -10.50 32.74
CA THR A 707 -32.64 -11.38 31.66
C THR A 707 -31.53 -11.29 30.63
N GLY A 708 -30.82 -12.38 30.36
CA GLY A 708 -29.72 -12.41 29.38
C GLY A 708 -30.34 -12.35 28.00
N GLY A 709 -30.65 -13.49 27.41
CA GLY A 709 -31.45 -13.49 26.21
C GLY A 709 -31.36 -14.78 25.42
N ALA A 710 -31.05 -14.64 24.14
CA ALA A 710 -30.60 -15.73 23.29
C ALA A 710 -29.08 -15.73 23.26
N ASP A 711 -28.50 -16.91 23.03
CA ASP A 711 -27.05 -17.15 23.03
C ASP A 711 -26.45 -17.17 24.45
N ALA A 712 -25.13 -17.27 24.57
CA ALA A 712 -24.47 -17.64 25.83
C ALA A 712 -24.18 -16.40 26.70
N ASP A 713 -24.88 -16.27 27.82
CA ASP A 713 -24.81 -15.07 28.66
C ASP A 713 -23.94 -15.25 29.91
N VAL A 714 -23.39 -14.16 30.42
CA VAL A 714 -22.62 -14.10 31.67
C VAL A 714 -23.31 -13.19 32.69
N PHE A 715 -23.67 -13.75 33.84
CA PHE A 715 -24.26 -12.99 34.95
C PHE A 715 -23.23 -12.78 36.07
N VAL A 716 -23.02 -11.52 36.45
CA VAL A 716 -22.00 -11.16 37.44
C VAL A 716 -22.56 -11.30 38.86
N PHE A 717 -21.85 -12.04 39.71
CA PHE A 717 -22.13 -12.17 41.13
C PHE A 717 -20.96 -11.64 41.96
N ALA A 718 -21.11 -10.41 42.45
CA ALA A 718 -20.03 -9.66 43.08
C ALA A 718 -20.21 -9.43 44.59
N GLU A 719 -19.12 -9.11 45.30
CA GLU A 719 -19.19 -8.64 46.69
C GLU A 719 -19.96 -7.30 46.75
N GLY A 720 -21.09 -7.29 47.46
CA GLY A 720 -21.91 -6.08 47.64
C GLY A 720 -23.06 -5.91 46.65
N THR A 721 -23.29 -6.89 45.76
CA THR A 721 -24.43 -6.92 44.82
C THR A 721 -25.79 -6.87 45.52
N GLY A 722 -25.94 -7.44 46.73
CA GLY A 722 -27.21 -7.43 47.44
C GLY A 722 -28.14 -8.60 47.08
N LEU A 723 -29.19 -8.39 46.28
CA LEU A 723 -30.15 -9.44 45.92
C LEU A 723 -30.59 -9.40 44.45
N ASP A 724 -30.07 -10.34 43.67
CA ASP A 724 -30.37 -10.41 42.24
C ASP A 724 -31.30 -11.56 41.89
N ILE A 725 -32.04 -11.36 40.79
CA ILE A 725 -32.96 -12.34 40.25
C ILE A 725 -32.71 -12.47 38.75
N VAL A 726 -32.12 -13.60 38.34
CA VAL A 726 -31.92 -13.99 36.94
C VAL A 726 -33.11 -14.82 36.47
N TYR A 727 -33.76 -14.42 35.37
CA TYR A 727 -35.05 -14.99 34.94
C TYR A 727 -34.96 -16.19 34.01
N ASP A 728 -33.87 -16.32 33.26
CA ASP A 728 -33.73 -17.21 32.10
C ASP A 728 -32.41 -17.98 32.00
N TYR A 729 -31.59 -17.96 33.07
CA TYR A 729 -30.36 -18.75 33.16
C TYR A 729 -30.52 -20.21 32.67
N THR A 730 -29.66 -20.61 31.74
CA THR A 730 -29.61 -21.91 31.09
C THR A 730 -28.30 -22.63 31.42
N ASP A 731 -28.42 -23.70 32.21
CA ASP A 731 -27.29 -24.56 32.62
C ASP A 731 -26.54 -25.15 31.42
N GLY A 732 -25.21 -24.99 31.39
CA GLY A 732 -24.33 -25.44 30.32
C GLY A 732 -24.33 -24.58 29.05
N GLU A 733 -24.99 -23.44 29.07
CA GLU A 733 -24.96 -22.39 28.03
C GLU A 733 -24.50 -21.08 28.68
N ASP A 734 -25.16 -20.66 29.76
CA ASP A 734 -24.84 -19.43 30.49
C ASP A 734 -23.83 -19.66 31.63
N MET A 735 -23.10 -18.61 31.98
CA MET A 735 -22.06 -18.63 33.00
C MET A 735 -22.31 -17.59 34.10
N ILE A 736 -21.68 -17.81 35.26
CA ILE A 736 -21.72 -16.89 36.39
C ILE A 736 -20.31 -16.39 36.69
N GLN A 737 -20.06 -15.10 36.47
CA GLN A 737 -18.78 -14.48 36.82
C GLN A 737 -18.75 -14.16 38.31
N LEU A 738 -17.67 -14.53 39.00
CA LEU A 738 -17.41 -14.12 40.37
C LEU A 738 -16.50 -12.90 40.40
N ASP A 739 -16.87 -11.88 41.17
CA ASP A 739 -16.07 -10.67 41.40
C ASP A 739 -15.93 -10.41 42.91
N GLY A 740 -14.71 -10.51 43.44
CA GLY A 740 -14.43 -10.36 44.87
C GLY A 740 -15.04 -11.46 45.75
N ILE A 741 -15.52 -12.57 45.16
CA ILE A 741 -16.07 -13.74 45.86
C ILE A 741 -15.32 -15.00 45.43
N ASP A 742 -14.77 -15.73 46.39
CA ASP A 742 -14.23 -17.07 46.11
C ASP A 742 -15.38 -18.09 45.98
N PHE A 743 -15.33 -18.99 44.98
CA PHE A 743 -16.34 -20.06 44.84
C PHE A 743 -16.54 -20.87 46.14
N SER A 744 -15.46 -21.02 46.93
CA SER A 744 -15.51 -21.73 48.22
C SER A 744 -16.39 -21.06 49.29
N GLU A 745 -16.76 -19.79 49.10
CA GLU A 745 -17.60 -18.99 49.97
C GLU A 745 -19.09 -19.08 49.62
N ILE A 746 -19.40 -19.64 48.44
CA ILE A 746 -20.76 -19.73 47.91
C ILE A 746 -21.48 -20.95 48.49
N THR A 747 -22.68 -20.72 49.03
CA THR A 747 -23.63 -21.77 49.38
C THR A 747 -24.76 -21.81 48.37
N ILE A 748 -24.88 -22.93 47.65
CA ILE A 748 -25.95 -23.18 46.68
C ILE A 748 -27.06 -23.99 47.36
N SER A 749 -28.32 -23.56 47.25
CA SER A 749 -29.47 -24.28 47.81
C SER A 749 -30.77 -24.07 47.03
N ASP A 750 -31.78 -24.88 47.35
CA ASP A 750 -33.11 -24.81 46.74
C ASP A 750 -33.82 -23.48 47.06
N TYR A 751 -34.32 -22.82 46.02
CA TYR A 751 -35.20 -21.67 46.09
C TYR A 751 -36.61 -22.01 45.55
N ARG A 752 -37.53 -22.20 46.50
CA ARG A 752 -38.96 -22.49 46.27
C ARG A 752 -39.21 -23.89 45.72
N THR A 753 -39.71 -24.01 44.48
CA THR A 753 -40.13 -25.30 43.89
C THR A 753 -39.32 -25.69 42.67
N THR A 754 -38.64 -24.73 42.05
CA THR A 754 -37.94 -24.83 40.76
C THR A 754 -36.99 -23.62 40.67
N GLY A 755 -36.00 -23.51 41.54
CA GLY A 755 -35.07 -22.38 41.51
C GLY A 755 -33.85 -22.67 42.37
N ALA A 756 -32.74 -21.99 42.06
CA ALA A 756 -31.53 -22.05 42.86
C ALA A 756 -31.31 -20.71 43.55
N ILE A 757 -30.70 -20.73 44.74
CA ILE A 757 -30.14 -19.55 45.38
C ILE A 757 -28.66 -19.78 45.65
N LEU A 758 -27.85 -18.88 45.12
CA LEU A 758 -26.44 -18.71 45.42
C LEU A 758 -26.34 -17.68 46.54
N GLN A 759 -25.53 -17.97 47.56
CA GLN A 759 -25.35 -17.06 48.68
C GLN A 759 -23.89 -17.00 49.12
N ALA A 760 -23.33 -15.80 49.14
CA ALA A 760 -22.02 -15.47 49.73
C ALA A 760 -22.22 -14.30 50.71
N GLY A 761 -21.94 -14.52 52.00
CA GLY A 761 -22.17 -13.48 53.02
C GLY A 761 -23.63 -12.98 53.07
N SER A 762 -23.80 -11.67 52.80
CA SER A 762 -25.10 -10.99 52.71
C SER A 762 -25.75 -11.06 51.32
N ASP A 763 -24.94 -11.36 50.31
CA ASP A 763 -25.24 -11.21 48.90
C ASP A 763 -25.83 -12.51 48.36
N ARG A 764 -26.82 -12.36 47.49
CA ARG A 764 -27.63 -13.48 47.00
C ARG A 764 -27.99 -13.29 45.54
N MET A 765 -27.80 -14.32 44.74
CA MET A 765 -28.34 -14.41 43.38
C MET A 765 -29.35 -15.54 43.31
N ILE A 766 -30.53 -15.26 42.75
CA ILE A 766 -31.59 -16.24 42.55
C ILE A 766 -31.69 -16.56 41.07
N LEU A 767 -31.45 -17.82 40.71
CA LEU A 767 -31.69 -18.34 39.36
C LEU A 767 -33.09 -18.94 39.31
N ARG A 768 -33.97 -18.39 38.46
CA ARG A 768 -35.36 -18.85 38.37
C ARG A 768 -35.46 -20.05 37.45
N ASN A 769 -36.24 -21.05 37.87
CA ASN A 769 -36.52 -22.27 37.08
C ASN A 769 -35.31 -23.21 36.88
N VAL A 770 -34.20 -22.96 37.57
CA VAL A 770 -33.00 -23.81 37.59
C VAL A 770 -33.04 -24.75 38.79
N ASP A 771 -32.67 -26.02 38.62
CA ASP A 771 -32.49 -26.95 39.75
C ASP A 771 -31.13 -26.66 40.41
N PHE A 772 -31.13 -26.49 41.74
CA PHE A 772 -29.90 -26.16 42.47
C PHE A 772 -28.85 -27.28 42.41
N THR A 773 -29.23 -28.49 41.99
CA THR A 773 -28.30 -29.61 41.80
C THR A 773 -27.54 -29.57 40.49
N ASP A 774 -28.00 -28.76 39.54
CA ASP A 774 -27.40 -28.64 38.21
C ASP A 774 -26.24 -27.64 38.25
N ILE A 775 -26.30 -26.62 39.13
CA ILE A 775 -25.21 -25.68 39.36
C ILE A 775 -24.02 -26.34 40.07
N THR A 776 -22.89 -26.41 39.37
CA THR A 776 -21.59 -26.94 39.80
C THR A 776 -20.51 -25.86 39.78
N ILE A 777 -19.23 -26.24 39.84
CA ILE A 777 -18.11 -25.30 39.69
C ILE A 777 -17.82 -24.97 38.22
N GLU A 778 -18.30 -25.79 37.29
CA GLU A 778 -18.07 -25.60 35.85
C GLU A 778 -18.89 -24.42 35.30
N ASP A 779 -19.93 -24.00 36.03
CA ASP A 779 -20.83 -22.90 35.70
C ASP A 779 -20.33 -21.53 36.19
N PHE A 780 -19.14 -21.49 36.78
CA PHE A 780 -18.55 -20.28 37.34
C PHE A 780 -17.24 -19.92 36.66
N ILE A 781 -17.10 -18.64 36.35
CA ILE A 781 -15.84 -18.03 35.95
C ILE A 781 -15.22 -17.42 37.22
N PRO A 782 -13.97 -17.80 37.59
CA PRO A 782 -13.34 -17.31 38.81
C PRO A 782 -12.92 -15.84 38.71
N ASP A 783 -12.68 -15.22 39.86
CA ASP A 783 -12.25 -13.82 40.05
C ASP A 783 -10.91 -13.47 39.35
N ASP A 784 -10.06 -14.46 39.06
CA ASP A 784 -8.82 -14.29 38.29
C ASP A 784 -9.00 -14.51 36.78
N GLY A 785 -10.22 -14.83 36.34
CA GLY A 785 -10.65 -14.96 34.95
C GLY A 785 -11.72 -13.95 34.56
N MET A 786 -11.72 -12.76 35.19
CA MET A 786 -12.67 -11.69 34.89
C MET A 786 -12.68 -11.35 33.39
N LEU A 787 -13.88 -11.31 32.80
CA LEU A 787 -14.07 -10.90 31.41
C LEU A 787 -13.94 -9.37 31.20
N PHE A 788 -13.80 -8.60 32.28
CA PHE A 788 -13.62 -7.13 32.30
C PHE A 788 -12.99 -6.73 33.66
N ALA A 789 -12.01 -5.82 33.69
CA ALA A 789 -11.23 -5.46 34.90
C ALA A 789 -11.43 -4.03 35.40
#